data_AF-A0A7W4Z5D1-F1
#
_entry.id   AF-A0A7W4Z5D1-F1
#
_cell.length_a   1.000
_cell.length_b   1.000
_cell.length_c   1.000
_cell.angle_alpha   90.00
_cell.angle_beta   90.00
_cell.angle_gamma   90.00
#
_symmetry.space_group_name_H-M   'P 1'
#
loop_
_entity.id
_entity.type
_entity.pdbx_description
1 polymer ?
#
loop_
_entity_poly.entity_id
_entity_poly.type
_entity_poly.pdbx_seq_one_letter_code
_entity_poly.pdbx_strand_id
1 'polypeptide(L)'
;MTSIYRISALALVALLAACSGTPTEPGQKASYKRQELPMDPQLSPREQVNLWLERAAATEEIPDKQHYQLRAAELLLRELQLPLAEELLSNVDASVLPAELRVQYASLSARILRNQGKFQEALALLNEEQLQDMILMADLPRQLQISQLRASLYALEGQHLEAAQERIYIDPLLASSQQAINREGIWHSLSYVSTRRLIESHHSATNRDFLGWIELASISKDNQGDIDSQVRQLNAWLQRWPNHPAANNLPGGLTQLSDMAAEKPQQVAMILPFTGKLAPLGKAIRDGFMATYHQTRGRGNPAPQVRTYDSADGQQIGSLYRQAVADGAQLVIGPLRKDVVETLLEQVPVFDVPVLALNRAKGDQFPLNFYQFALAPEDEARQIARIAASEGFQRAMVLIPEGEWGMNVARAFSENWSQVGGQVVAQATFSGKANDYSKIIKDAMQLDRSEKRAQKLTWLIGNNIEFHPRRRSDIDFIFLVARPSEAYAIKPLLAFHYAGDVPVYATSHIYSGIPAPAKNRDIDGVKFVDSPWALTDQAPEKSLILKELPQSRHYQRMYALGVDAYRLYPRLQQMARLNESRVYGESGSLSLNEVGQIERQLLLAVFEDGLAKNIPLTDTTLDKDIHDKDIAPAERNAQEGYRGQQNTVWELR
;
A
#
# COMPACT_ATOMS: atom_id res chain seq x y z
N MET A 1 72.39 -40.04 -56.06
CA MET A 1 71.07 -40.04 -55.38
C MET A 1 71.13 -39.45 -53.96
N THR A 2 71.81 -38.31 -53.76
CA THR A 2 71.97 -37.69 -52.43
C THR A 2 71.76 -36.16 -52.43
N SER A 3 71.35 -35.57 -53.57
CA SER A 3 71.16 -34.12 -53.70
C SER A 3 69.68 -33.71 -53.81
N ILE A 4 68.78 -34.62 -54.23
CA ILE A 4 67.33 -34.33 -54.35
C ILE A 4 66.65 -34.33 -52.95
N TYR A 5 67.12 -35.16 -52.01
CA TYR A 5 66.56 -35.21 -50.65
C TYR A 5 66.86 -33.98 -49.78
N ARG A 6 67.89 -33.18 -50.11
CA ARG A 6 68.24 -31.98 -49.33
C ARG A 6 67.36 -30.77 -49.67
N ILE A 7 66.83 -30.70 -50.90
CA ILE A 7 65.92 -29.63 -51.31
C ILE A 7 64.48 -29.92 -50.84
N SER A 8 64.07 -31.18 -50.81
CA SER A 8 62.78 -31.60 -50.24
C SER A 8 62.70 -31.41 -48.73
N ALA A 9 63.81 -31.55 -48.00
CA ALA A 9 63.86 -31.34 -46.55
C ALA A 9 63.80 -29.85 -46.16
N LEU A 10 64.32 -28.93 -46.99
CA LEU A 10 64.28 -27.48 -46.73
C LEU A 10 62.91 -26.86 -47.07
N ALA A 11 62.18 -27.40 -48.06
CA ALA A 11 60.82 -26.94 -48.36
C ALA A 11 59.78 -27.41 -47.31
N LEU A 12 60.00 -28.55 -46.65
CA LEU A 12 59.10 -29.05 -45.60
C LEU A 12 59.25 -28.29 -44.26
N VAL A 13 60.44 -27.72 -43.98
CA VAL A 13 60.69 -26.91 -42.77
C VAL A 13 60.10 -25.50 -42.89
N ALA A 14 60.04 -24.92 -44.10
CA ALA A 14 59.40 -23.62 -44.32
C ALA A 14 57.87 -23.66 -44.26
N LEU A 15 57.25 -24.81 -44.56
CA LEU A 15 55.79 -25.00 -44.46
C LEU A 15 55.30 -25.36 -43.04
N LEU A 16 56.17 -25.86 -42.17
CA LEU A 16 55.83 -26.15 -40.77
C LEU A 16 56.03 -24.95 -39.81
N ALA A 17 56.78 -23.93 -40.21
CA ALA A 17 56.93 -22.69 -39.44
C ALA A 17 55.79 -21.68 -39.64
N ALA A 18 54.85 -21.94 -40.57
CA ALA A 18 53.68 -21.09 -40.82
C ALA A 18 52.39 -21.57 -40.11
N CYS A 19 52.46 -22.65 -39.32
CA CYS A 19 51.32 -23.17 -38.55
C CYS A 19 51.60 -23.35 -37.05
N SER A 20 52.56 -22.60 -36.50
CA SER A 20 52.60 -22.37 -35.05
C SER A 20 51.85 -21.07 -34.76
N GLY A 21 50.52 -21.14 -34.79
CA GLY A 21 49.72 -20.17 -34.06
C GLY A 21 50.14 -20.26 -32.60
N THR A 22 50.66 -19.16 -32.06
CA THR A 22 50.85 -19.00 -30.62
C THR A 22 49.59 -19.49 -29.90
N PRO A 23 49.69 -20.28 -28.82
CA PRO A 23 48.52 -20.51 -27.98
C PRO A 23 48.10 -19.15 -27.46
N THR A 24 47.04 -18.58 -28.03
CA THR A 24 46.28 -17.52 -27.38
C THR A 24 45.89 -18.10 -26.04
N GLU A 25 46.45 -17.54 -24.97
CA GLU A 25 45.93 -17.75 -23.62
C GLU A 25 44.40 -17.69 -23.69
N PRO A 26 43.66 -18.62 -23.05
CA PRO A 26 42.22 -18.52 -22.97
C PRO A 26 41.90 -17.13 -22.43
N GLY A 27 41.22 -16.34 -23.27
CA GLY A 27 41.18 -14.88 -23.19
C GLY A 27 41.14 -14.38 -21.75
N GLN A 28 42.25 -13.77 -21.32
CA GLN A 28 42.18 -12.71 -20.35
C GLN A 28 41.11 -11.76 -20.88
N LYS A 29 39.92 -11.77 -20.25
CA LYS A 29 38.99 -10.66 -20.38
C LYS A 29 39.83 -9.42 -20.13
N ALA A 30 40.09 -8.63 -21.17
CA ALA A 30 40.73 -7.34 -21.00
C ALA A 30 39.78 -6.52 -20.13
N SER A 31 39.99 -6.59 -18.82
CA SER A 31 39.37 -5.68 -17.88
C SER A 31 39.97 -4.33 -18.22
N TYR A 32 39.22 -3.51 -18.96
CA TYR A 32 39.52 -2.10 -19.10
C TYR A 32 39.48 -1.53 -17.69
N LYS A 33 40.65 -1.40 -17.06
CA LYS A 33 40.77 -0.97 -15.67
C LYS A 33 40.63 0.55 -15.65
N ARG A 34 39.38 1.02 -15.68
CA ARG A 34 39.05 2.45 -15.60
C ARG A 34 39.62 3.01 -14.29
N GLN A 35 40.30 4.15 -14.37
CA GLN A 35 40.86 4.81 -13.20
C GLN A 35 39.72 5.52 -12.45
N GLU A 36 39.12 4.83 -11.46
CA GLU A 36 38.11 5.46 -10.60
C GLU A 36 38.77 6.58 -9.79
N LEU A 37 38.18 7.78 -9.84
CA LEU A 37 38.51 8.86 -8.91
C LEU A 37 38.06 8.41 -7.51
N PRO A 38 38.93 8.43 -6.49
CA PRO A 38 38.45 8.26 -5.13
C PRO A 38 37.44 9.38 -4.85
N MET A 39 36.25 9.02 -4.36
CA MET A 39 35.33 10.01 -3.82
C MET A 39 36.06 10.74 -2.69
N ASP A 40 36.25 12.05 -2.83
CA ASP A 40 36.74 12.88 -1.74
C ASP A 40 35.56 13.17 -0.81
N PRO A 41 35.52 12.56 0.39
CA PRO A 41 34.41 12.72 1.32
C PRO A 41 34.32 14.16 1.87
N GLN A 42 35.31 15.02 1.62
CA GLN A 42 35.28 16.42 2.04
C GLN A 42 34.52 17.34 1.06
N LEU A 43 34.29 16.90 -0.18
CA LEU A 43 33.55 17.69 -1.17
C LEU A 43 32.05 17.58 -0.94
N SER A 44 31.35 18.71 -1.02
CA SER A 44 29.88 18.71 -1.04
C SER A 44 29.35 17.94 -2.26
N PRO A 45 28.13 17.37 -2.19
CA PRO A 45 27.54 16.65 -3.33
C PRO A 45 27.52 17.46 -4.63
N ARG A 46 27.29 18.78 -4.53
CA ARG A 46 27.32 19.70 -5.67
C ARG A 46 28.72 19.86 -6.27
N GLU A 47 29.75 19.96 -5.44
CA GLU A 47 31.15 20.03 -5.91
C GLU A 47 31.56 18.72 -6.58
N GLN A 48 31.09 17.57 -6.06
CA GLN A 48 31.32 16.28 -6.68
C GLN A 48 30.64 16.16 -8.05
N VAL A 49 29.38 16.60 -8.19
CA VAL A 49 28.69 16.65 -9.49
C VAL A 49 29.48 17.49 -10.50
N ASN A 50 29.92 18.68 -10.09
CA ASN A 50 30.69 19.58 -10.97
C ASN A 50 32.01 18.92 -11.44
N LEU A 51 32.72 18.25 -10.53
CA LEU A 51 33.96 17.54 -10.87
C LEU A 51 33.73 16.47 -11.96
N TRP A 52 32.65 15.70 -11.85
CA TRP A 52 32.30 14.70 -12.87
C TRP A 52 31.91 15.34 -14.20
N LEU A 53 31.15 16.44 -14.18
CA LEU A 53 30.78 17.18 -15.39
C LEU A 53 31.98 17.84 -16.08
N GLU A 54 32.93 18.39 -15.33
CA GLU A 54 34.19 18.93 -15.86
C GLU A 54 35.00 17.85 -16.58
N ARG A 55 35.08 16.65 -16.00
CA ARG A 55 35.74 15.50 -16.65
C ARG A 55 35.01 15.04 -17.91
N ALA A 56 33.68 15.01 -17.88
CA ALA A 56 32.87 14.71 -19.07
C ALA A 56 33.07 15.75 -20.18
N ALA A 57 33.26 17.02 -19.84
CA ALA A 57 33.55 18.07 -20.81
C ALA A 57 35.00 18.00 -21.34
N ALA A 58 35.93 17.46 -20.56
CA ALA A 58 37.35 17.35 -20.91
C ALA A 58 37.70 16.14 -21.79
N THR A 59 36.76 15.23 -22.06
CA THR A 59 36.97 14.07 -22.95
C THR A 59 35.86 13.94 -23.99
N GLU A 60 36.24 13.62 -25.23
CA GLU A 60 35.29 13.26 -26.29
C GLU A 60 35.19 11.73 -26.50
N GLU A 61 36.04 10.95 -25.81
CA GLU A 61 36.09 9.50 -25.96
C GLU A 61 34.88 8.82 -25.32
N ILE A 62 34.16 8.04 -26.12
CA ILE A 62 33.12 7.11 -25.67
C ILE A 62 33.82 5.76 -25.44
N PRO A 63 33.69 5.12 -24.26
CA PRO A 63 32.61 5.32 -23.28
C PRO A 63 32.92 6.23 -22.08
N ASP A 64 34.13 6.78 -21.95
CA ASP A 64 34.55 7.47 -20.71
C ASP A 64 33.80 8.79 -20.48
N LYS A 65 33.49 9.56 -21.52
CA LYS A 65 32.60 10.72 -21.45
C LYS A 65 31.25 10.37 -20.81
N GLN A 66 30.61 9.33 -21.34
CA GLN A 66 29.28 8.89 -20.90
C GLN A 66 29.33 8.29 -19.50
N HIS A 67 30.40 7.60 -19.12
CA HIS A 67 30.60 7.15 -17.74
C HIS A 67 30.56 8.33 -16.75
N TYR A 68 31.30 9.41 -17.03
CA TYR A 68 31.30 10.59 -16.17
C TYR A 68 29.93 11.27 -16.09
N GLN A 69 29.20 11.35 -17.21
CA GLN A 69 27.81 11.83 -17.23
C GLN A 69 26.88 10.96 -16.37
N LEU A 70 27.00 9.64 -16.45
CA LEU A 70 26.21 8.71 -15.62
C LEU A 70 26.53 8.85 -14.13
N ARG A 71 27.79 9.08 -13.75
CA ARG A 71 28.18 9.34 -12.35
C ARG A 71 27.62 10.66 -11.82
N ALA A 72 27.67 11.72 -12.62
CA ALA A 72 27.03 12.98 -12.27
C ALA A 72 25.50 12.83 -12.14
N ALA A 73 24.84 12.11 -13.05
CA ALA A 73 23.40 11.86 -13.00
C ALA A 73 23.01 11.07 -11.74
N GLU A 74 23.81 10.07 -11.35
CA GLU A 74 23.61 9.29 -10.13
C GLU A 74 23.63 10.17 -8.87
N LEU A 75 24.58 11.11 -8.78
CA LEU A 75 24.65 12.05 -7.66
C LEU A 75 23.49 13.06 -7.67
N LEU A 76 23.12 13.58 -8.84
CA LEU A 76 21.97 14.48 -8.99
C LEU A 76 20.67 13.83 -8.52
N LEU A 77 20.49 12.53 -8.80
CA LEU A 77 19.33 11.77 -8.31
C LEU A 77 19.33 11.62 -6.78
N ARG A 78 20.48 11.39 -6.16
CA ARG A 78 20.61 11.33 -4.68
C ARG A 78 20.28 12.67 -4.03
N GLU A 79 20.62 13.78 -4.68
CA GLU A 79 20.30 15.13 -4.23
C GLU A 79 18.89 15.61 -4.65
N LEU A 80 18.04 14.70 -5.15
CA LEU A 80 16.68 14.97 -5.63
C LEU A 80 16.60 16.06 -6.72
N GLN A 81 17.69 16.29 -7.45
CA GLN A 81 17.77 17.22 -8.58
C GLN A 81 17.28 16.55 -9.88
N LEU A 82 16.04 16.06 -9.86
CA LEU A 82 15.46 15.25 -10.94
C LEU A 82 15.54 15.91 -12.33
N PRO A 83 15.19 17.20 -12.51
CA PRO A 83 15.23 17.82 -13.85
C PRO A 83 16.64 17.85 -14.45
N LEU A 84 17.66 18.09 -13.63
CA LEU A 84 19.06 18.10 -14.07
C LEU A 84 19.55 16.69 -14.40
N ALA A 85 19.16 15.69 -13.62
CA ALA A 85 19.48 14.30 -13.92
C ALA A 85 18.85 13.83 -15.24
N GLU A 86 17.59 14.22 -15.48
CA GLU A 86 16.86 13.91 -16.72
C GLU A 86 17.51 14.57 -17.93
N GLU A 87 17.82 15.86 -17.84
CA GLU A 87 18.53 16.58 -18.90
C GLU A 87 19.87 15.91 -19.22
N LEU A 88 20.64 15.55 -18.19
CA LEU A 88 21.94 14.91 -18.36
C LEU A 88 21.83 13.53 -19.02
N LEU A 89 20.86 12.70 -18.61
CA LEU A 89 20.64 11.37 -19.21
C LEU A 89 20.09 11.45 -20.64
N SER A 90 19.27 12.46 -20.95
CA SER A 90 18.73 12.66 -22.31
C SER A 90 19.81 12.87 -23.37
N ASN A 91 20.99 13.34 -22.94
CA ASN A 91 22.15 13.58 -23.79
C ASN A 91 23.08 12.36 -23.93
N VAL A 92 22.79 11.24 -23.25
CA VAL A 92 23.58 10.00 -23.34
C VAL A 92 22.98 9.10 -24.43
N ASP A 93 23.74 8.85 -25.50
CA ASP A 93 23.39 7.85 -26.51
C ASP A 93 23.58 6.43 -25.95
N ALA A 94 22.46 5.79 -25.58
CA ALA A 94 22.45 4.45 -25.02
C ALA A 94 22.80 3.34 -26.03
N SER A 95 22.73 3.61 -27.34
CA SER A 95 22.96 2.60 -28.39
C SER A 95 24.43 2.20 -28.54
N VAL A 96 25.34 3.08 -28.11
CA VAL A 96 26.80 2.90 -28.21
C VAL A 96 27.44 2.52 -26.87
N LEU A 97 26.66 2.39 -25.79
CA LEU A 97 27.17 2.06 -24.47
C LEU A 97 27.62 0.60 -24.37
N PRO A 98 28.79 0.33 -23.75
CA PRO A 98 29.13 -1.00 -23.27
C PRO A 98 28.09 -1.52 -22.29
N ALA A 99 27.96 -2.85 -22.18
CA ALA A 99 26.93 -3.50 -21.36
C ALA A 99 26.82 -2.96 -19.93
N GLU A 100 27.95 -2.77 -19.23
CA GLU A 100 28.00 -2.23 -17.86
C GLU A 100 27.37 -0.83 -17.76
N LEU A 101 27.74 0.08 -18.67
CA LEU A 101 27.20 1.43 -18.66
C LEU A 101 25.74 1.47 -19.13
N ARG A 102 25.34 0.55 -20.02
CA ARG A 102 23.94 0.42 -20.44
C ARG A 102 23.04 -0.02 -19.29
N VAL A 103 23.51 -0.93 -18.44
CA VAL A 103 22.83 -1.32 -17.20
C VAL A 103 22.73 -0.15 -16.22
N GLN A 104 23.81 0.63 -16.06
CA GLN A 104 23.79 1.84 -15.23
C GLN A 104 22.80 2.88 -15.77
N TYR A 105 22.85 3.18 -17.08
CA TYR A 105 21.91 4.08 -17.75
C TYR A 105 20.46 3.66 -17.52
N ALA A 106 20.13 2.39 -17.77
CA ALA A 106 18.78 1.88 -17.58
C ALA A 106 18.30 2.00 -16.13
N SER A 107 19.17 1.73 -15.15
CA SER A 107 18.86 1.90 -13.72
C SER A 107 18.56 3.36 -13.35
N LEU A 108 19.36 4.33 -13.84
CA LEU A 108 19.14 5.75 -13.57
C LEU A 108 17.88 6.26 -14.28
N SER A 109 17.65 5.87 -15.53
CA SER A 109 16.44 6.21 -16.29
C SER A 109 15.19 5.64 -15.62
N ALA A 110 15.22 4.40 -15.14
CA ALA A 110 14.11 3.81 -14.39
C ALA A 110 13.83 4.55 -13.07
N ARG A 111 14.86 5.05 -12.37
CA ARG A 111 14.68 5.91 -11.19
C ARG A 111 14.02 7.25 -11.53
N ILE A 112 14.37 7.86 -12.66
CA ILE A 112 13.69 9.08 -13.13
C ILE A 112 12.22 8.78 -13.44
N LEU A 113 11.95 7.74 -14.21
CA LEU A 113 10.59 7.33 -14.56
C LEU A 113 9.75 7.03 -13.30
N ARG A 114 10.33 6.36 -12.30
CA ARG A 114 9.68 6.17 -10.98
C ARG A 114 9.30 7.49 -10.33
N ASN A 115 10.21 8.46 -10.26
CA ASN A 115 9.94 9.77 -9.67
C ASN A 115 8.91 10.58 -10.48
N GLN A 116 8.74 10.30 -11.77
CA GLN A 116 7.70 10.88 -12.62
C GLN A 116 6.34 10.16 -12.51
N GLY A 117 6.22 9.10 -11.70
CA GLY A 117 5.01 8.28 -11.60
C GLY A 117 4.80 7.31 -12.77
N LYS A 118 5.80 7.12 -13.63
CA LYS A 118 5.73 6.26 -14.82
C LYS A 118 6.26 4.85 -14.52
N PHE A 119 5.63 4.16 -13.57
CA PHE A 119 6.18 2.90 -13.04
C PHE A 119 6.15 1.77 -14.08
N GLN A 120 5.11 1.67 -14.91
CA GLN A 120 5.05 0.68 -16.01
C GLN A 120 6.18 0.86 -17.02
N GLU A 121 6.47 2.10 -17.42
CA GLU A 121 7.59 2.39 -18.34
C GLU A 121 8.93 2.02 -17.71
N ALA A 122 9.10 2.32 -16.41
CA ALA A 122 10.30 1.94 -15.66
C ALA A 122 10.47 0.42 -15.58
N LEU A 123 9.39 -0.33 -15.31
CA LEU A 123 9.42 -1.80 -15.31
C LEU A 123 9.71 -2.36 -16.70
N ALA A 124 9.07 -1.82 -17.74
CA ALA A 124 9.30 -2.25 -19.12
C ALA A 124 10.78 -2.12 -19.49
N LEU A 125 11.40 -0.98 -19.18
CA LEU A 125 12.83 -0.74 -19.37
C LEU A 125 13.68 -1.75 -18.60
N LEU A 126 13.40 -1.97 -17.31
CA LEU A 126 14.18 -2.89 -16.48
C LEU A 126 13.95 -4.37 -16.79
N ASN A 127 12.92 -4.71 -17.56
CA ASN A 127 12.54 -6.07 -17.95
C ASN A 127 12.82 -6.38 -19.43
N GLU A 128 13.48 -5.47 -20.16
CA GLU A 128 13.95 -5.74 -21.52
C GLU A 128 14.85 -6.99 -21.55
N GLU A 129 14.59 -7.91 -22.50
CA GLU A 129 15.28 -9.20 -22.61
C GLU A 129 16.80 -9.03 -22.76
N GLN A 130 17.23 -8.13 -23.66
CA GLN A 130 18.65 -7.82 -23.86
C GLN A 130 19.31 -7.25 -22.60
N LEU A 131 18.56 -6.51 -21.78
CA LEU A 131 19.06 -5.92 -20.56
C LEU A 131 19.19 -6.98 -19.45
N GLN A 132 18.30 -7.98 -19.40
CA GLN A 132 18.38 -9.06 -18.40
C GLN A 132 19.72 -9.78 -18.44
N ASP A 133 20.18 -10.15 -19.64
CA ASP A 133 21.46 -10.83 -19.83
C ASP A 133 22.63 -9.96 -19.35
N MET A 134 22.56 -8.65 -19.63
CA MET A 134 23.59 -7.71 -19.18
C MET A 134 23.58 -7.53 -17.65
N ILE A 135 22.40 -7.49 -17.03
CA ILE A 135 22.25 -7.41 -15.57
C ILE A 135 22.90 -8.63 -14.92
N LEU A 136 22.64 -9.85 -15.42
CA LEU A 136 23.23 -11.08 -14.89
C LEU A 136 24.77 -11.10 -14.96
N MET A 137 25.37 -10.36 -15.90
CA MET A 137 26.81 -10.21 -16.05
C MET A 137 27.41 -9.04 -15.24
N ALA A 138 26.58 -8.15 -14.69
CA ALA A 138 27.04 -7.03 -13.88
C ALA A 138 27.59 -7.50 -12.51
N ASP A 139 28.27 -6.61 -11.79
CA ASP A 139 28.70 -6.89 -10.43
C ASP A 139 27.51 -7.06 -9.47
N LEU A 140 27.69 -7.88 -8.44
CA LEU A 140 26.62 -8.23 -7.51
C LEU A 140 25.92 -7.00 -6.89
N PRO A 141 26.63 -5.94 -6.42
CA PRO A 141 25.96 -4.74 -5.92
C PRO A 141 24.97 -4.11 -6.92
N ARG A 142 25.33 -4.06 -8.21
CA ARG A 142 24.46 -3.51 -9.25
C ARG A 142 23.24 -4.41 -9.49
N GLN A 143 23.43 -5.73 -9.52
CA GLN A 143 22.33 -6.69 -9.63
C GLN A 143 21.30 -6.50 -8.50
N LEU A 144 21.79 -6.37 -7.27
CA LEU A 144 20.94 -6.18 -6.09
C LEU A 144 20.20 -4.84 -6.12
N GLN A 145 20.88 -3.75 -6.49
CA GLN A 145 20.25 -2.43 -6.64
C GLN A 145 19.09 -2.44 -7.66
N ILE A 146 19.29 -3.10 -8.80
CA ILE A 146 18.25 -3.20 -9.85
C ILE A 146 17.10 -4.07 -9.38
N SER A 147 17.37 -5.20 -8.74
CA SER A 147 16.34 -6.09 -8.21
C SER A 147 15.51 -5.38 -7.13
N GLN A 148 16.14 -4.58 -6.27
CA GLN A 148 15.44 -3.78 -5.26
C GLN A 148 14.55 -2.69 -5.89
N LEU A 149 15.03 -2.02 -6.95
CA LEU A 149 14.25 -1.06 -7.72
C LEU A 149 13.07 -1.72 -8.45
N ARG A 150 13.29 -2.90 -9.03
CA ARG A 150 12.22 -3.67 -9.68
C ARG A 150 11.16 -4.10 -8.66
N ALA A 151 11.57 -4.57 -7.50
CA ALA A 151 10.66 -4.92 -6.41
C ALA A 151 9.82 -3.72 -5.93
N SER A 152 10.41 -2.52 -5.82
CA SER A 152 9.65 -1.31 -5.44
C SER A 152 8.68 -0.91 -6.53
N LEU A 153 9.11 -0.94 -7.80
CA LEU A 153 8.24 -0.65 -8.94
C LEU A 153 7.06 -1.62 -9.07
N TYR A 154 7.28 -2.92 -8.84
CA TYR A 154 6.19 -3.90 -8.79
C TYR A 154 5.19 -3.58 -7.67
N ALA A 155 5.66 -3.19 -6.48
CA ALA A 155 4.76 -2.81 -5.38
C ALA A 155 3.96 -1.53 -5.70
N LEU A 156 4.57 -0.56 -6.37
CA LEU A 156 3.92 0.67 -6.84
C LEU A 156 2.85 0.38 -7.91
N GLU A 157 3.11 -0.58 -8.80
CA GLU A 157 2.11 -1.08 -9.77
C GLU A 157 1.06 -2.01 -9.16
N GLY A 158 1.13 -2.29 -7.85
CA GLY A 158 0.24 -3.23 -7.17
C GLY A 158 0.49 -4.70 -7.51
N GLN A 159 1.60 -5.01 -8.19
CA GLN A 159 2.10 -6.36 -8.50
C GLN A 159 2.84 -6.93 -7.28
N HIS A 160 2.11 -7.08 -6.18
CA HIS A 160 2.68 -7.40 -4.86
C HIS A 160 3.30 -8.79 -4.77
N LEU A 161 2.81 -9.75 -5.56
CA LEU A 161 3.37 -11.10 -5.55
C LEU A 161 4.75 -11.09 -6.23
N GLU A 162 4.85 -10.38 -7.36
CA GLU A 162 6.06 -10.21 -8.14
C GLU A 162 7.11 -9.40 -7.35
N ALA A 163 6.68 -8.36 -6.62
CA ALA A 163 7.51 -7.63 -5.67
C ALA A 163 8.10 -8.55 -4.59
N ALA A 164 7.28 -9.41 -3.98
CA ALA A 164 7.74 -10.36 -2.97
C ALA A 164 8.71 -11.40 -3.56
N GLN A 165 8.42 -11.92 -4.76
CA GLN A 165 9.29 -12.88 -5.46
C GLN A 165 10.69 -12.31 -5.70
N GLU A 166 10.77 -11.07 -6.20
CA GLU A 166 12.06 -10.40 -6.46
C GLU A 166 12.86 -10.23 -5.16
N ARG A 167 12.20 -9.84 -4.07
CA ARG A 167 12.83 -9.69 -2.74
C ARG A 167 13.29 -11.01 -2.15
N ILE A 168 12.50 -12.08 -2.30
CA ILE A 168 12.85 -13.43 -1.84
C ILE A 168 14.07 -13.94 -2.61
N TYR A 169 14.13 -13.69 -3.91
CA TYR A 169 15.26 -14.10 -4.75
C TYR A 169 16.59 -13.48 -4.29
N ILE A 170 16.58 -12.19 -3.94
CA ILE A 170 17.81 -11.48 -3.52
C ILE A 170 18.16 -11.63 -2.04
N ASP A 171 17.24 -12.02 -1.16
CA ASP A 171 17.48 -12.11 0.29
C ASP A 171 18.79 -12.80 0.70
N PRO A 172 19.14 -14.00 0.19
CA PRO A 172 20.37 -14.68 0.59
C PRO A 172 21.66 -13.96 0.12
N LEU A 173 21.54 -13.04 -0.83
CA LEU A 173 22.66 -12.28 -1.39
C LEU A 173 22.88 -10.93 -0.69
N LEU A 174 21.92 -10.48 0.13
CA LEU A 174 22.00 -9.22 0.87
C LEU A 174 22.89 -9.35 2.12
N ALA A 175 23.45 -8.22 2.55
CA ALA A 175 24.11 -8.12 3.85
C ALA A 175 23.10 -8.32 4.99
N SER A 176 23.52 -8.83 6.15
CA SER A 176 22.62 -9.12 7.27
C SER A 176 21.81 -7.91 7.77
N SER A 177 22.37 -6.70 7.68
CA SER A 177 21.64 -5.45 7.99
C SER A 177 20.51 -5.16 7.02
N GLN A 178 20.67 -5.53 5.74
CA GLN A 178 19.67 -5.33 4.70
C GLN A 178 18.63 -6.45 4.66
N GLN A 179 18.99 -7.67 5.06
CA GLN A 179 18.07 -8.81 5.09
C GLN A 179 16.86 -8.56 6.00
N ALA A 180 17.04 -7.93 7.16
CA ALA A 180 15.92 -7.62 8.06
C ALA A 180 14.85 -6.76 7.36
N ILE A 181 15.28 -5.64 6.78
CA ILE A 181 14.38 -4.71 6.07
C ILE A 181 13.80 -5.37 4.81
N ASN A 182 14.60 -6.17 4.09
CA ASN A 182 14.12 -6.89 2.91
C ASN A 182 13.02 -7.89 3.28
N ARG A 183 13.15 -8.63 4.39
CA ARG A 183 12.15 -9.58 4.88
C ARG A 183 10.88 -8.91 5.38
N GLU A 184 10.99 -7.74 6.00
CA GLU A 184 9.82 -6.89 6.27
C GLU A 184 9.14 -6.48 4.96
N GLY A 185 9.90 -6.10 3.94
CA GLY A 185 9.39 -5.81 2.60
C GLY A 185 8.70 -7.01 1.94
N ILE A 186 9.27 -8.22 2.05
CA ILE A 186 8.65 -9.47 1.58
C ILE A 186 7.29 -9.66 2.25
N TRP A 187 7.27 -9.58 3.59
CA TRP A 187 6.05 -9.78 4.37
C TRP A 187 4.98 -8.76 4.01
N HIS A 188 5.39 -7.49 3.93
CA HIS A 188 4.51 -6.40 3.60
C HIS A 188 3.91 -6.55 2.21
N SER A 189 4.70 -6.88 1.18
CA SER A 189 4.14 -7.19 -0.16
C SER A 189 3.16 -8.37 -0.11
N LEU A 190 3.51 -9.48 0.54
CA LEU A 190 2.61 -10.63 0.66
C LEU A 190 1.31 -10.31 1.44
N SER A 191 1.35 -9.33 2.35
CA SER A 191 0.16 -8.87 3.08
C SER A 191 -0.93 -8.30 2.16
N TYR A 192 -0.56 -7.74 1.00
CA TYR A 192 -1.49 -7.22 -0.01
C TYR A 192 -2.01 -8.31 -0.97
N VAL A 193 -1.34 -9.45 -1.08
CA VAL A 193 -1.74 -10.53 -1.99
C VAL A 193 -2.96 -11.26 -1.44
N SER A 194 -4.03 -11.41 -2.23
CA SER A 194 -5.24 -12.13 -1.79
C SER A 194 -4.96 -13.59 -1.43
N THR A 195 -5.67 -14.15 -0.45
CA THR A 195 -5.51 -15.55 -0.02
C THR A 195 -5.66 -16.53 -1.17
N ARG A 196 -6.62 -16.29 -2.09
CA ARG A 196 -6.77 -17.12 -3.31
C ARG A 196 -5.51 -17.12 -4.16
N ARG A 197 -4.94 -15.95 -4.46
CA ARG A 197 -3.72 -15.83 -5.28
C ARG A 197 -2.52 -16.48 -4.59
N LEU A 198 -2.42 -16.38 -3.25
CA LEU A 198 -1.40 -17.10 -2.48
C LEU A 198 -1.52 -18.62 -2.64
N ILE A 199 -2.74 -19.16 -2.54
CA ILE A 199 -3.02 -20.61 -2.72
C ILE A 199 -2.74 -21.04 -4.16
N GLU A 200 -3.20 -20.29 -5.15
CA GLU A 200 -2.94 -20.59 -6.58
C GLU A 200 -1.44 -20.63 -6.88
N SER A 201 -0.68 -19.69 -6.31
CA SER A 201 0.78 -19.60 -6.49
C SER A 201 1.54 -20.73 -5.83
N HIS A 202 0.97 -21.36 -4.79
CA HIS A 202 1.58 -22.52 -4.11
C HIS A 202 1.78 -23.69 -5.05
N HIS A 203 0.85 -23.90 -5.98
CA HIS A 203 0.89 -25.04 -6.91
C HIS A 203 1.97 -24.92 -7.99
N SER A 204 2.42 -23.71 -8.33
CA SER A 204 3.39 -23.46 -9.39
C SER A 204 4.79 -23.12 -8.89
N ALA A 205 4.99 -22.99 -7.58
CA ALA A 205 6.23 -22.52 -6.99
C ALA A 205 7.32 -23.60 -6.94
N THR A 206 8.51 -23.26 -7.44
CA THR A 206 9.70 -24.14 -7.45
C THR A 206 10.76 -23.75 -6.42
N ASN A 207 10.81 -22.47 -6.03
CA ASN A 207 11.71 -21.97 -5.00
C ASN A 207 11.16 -22.32 -3.60
N ARG A 208 11.98 -22.98 -2.78
CA ARG A 208 11.61 -23.43 -1.42
C ARG A 208 11.36 -22.29 -0.44
N ASP A 209 12.15 -21.23 -0.49
CA ASP A 209 11.93 -20.06 0.37
C ASP A 209 10.67 -19.32 -0.07
N PHE A 210 10.42 -19.24 -1.36
CA PHE A 210 9.15 -18.69 -1.87
C PHE A 210 7.94 -19.48 -1.35
N LEU A 211 7.99 -20.82 -1.42
CA LEU A 211 6.97 -21.71 -0.85
C LEU A 211 6.76 -21.47 0.66
N GLY A 212 7.86 -21.34 1.42
CA GLY A 212 7.79 -21.08 2.86
C GLY A 212 7.10 -19.75 3.18
N TRP A 213 7.46 -18.68 2.46
CA TRP A 213 6.86 -17.35 2.62
C TRP A 213 5.38 -17.29 2.25
N ILE A 214 4.94 -17.89 1.14
CA ILE A 214 3.53 -17.90 0.76
C ILE A 214 2.68 -18.75 1.72
N GLU A 215 3.23 -19.86 2.24
CA GLU A 215 2.56 -20.66 3.28
C GLU A 215 2.38 -19.83 4.55
N LEU A 216 3.44 -19.14 5.00
CA LEU A 216 3.39 -18.30 6.19
C LEU A 216 2.39 -17.14 6.04
N ALA A 217 2.39 -16.47 4.89
CA ALA A 217 1.42 -15.42 4.56
C ALA A 217 -0.01 -15.97 4.54
N SER A 218 -0.21 -17.18 3.99
CA SER A 218 -1.51 -17.85 4.01
C SER A 218 -1.98 -18.14 5.42
N ILE A 219 -1.11 -18.63 6.31
CA ILE A 219 -1.42 -18.86 7.74
C ILE A 219 -1.80 -17.55 8.45
N SER A 220 -1.11 -16.45 8.15
CA SER A 220 -1.43 -15.15 8.75
C SER A 220 -2.75 -14.57 8.28
N LYS A 221 -3.27 -14.97 7.12
CA LYS A 221 -4.54 -14.47 6.56
C LYS A 221 -5.70 -15.44 6.73
N ASP A 222 -5.43 -16.73 6.82
CA ASP A 222 -6.42 -17.77 7.07
C ASP A 222 -6.75 -17.84 8.58
N ASN A 223 -7.92 -18.41 8.90
CA ASN A 223 -8.36 -18.71 10.26
C ASN A 223 -8.26 -17.54 11.25
N GLN A 224 -8.48 -16.31 10.80
CA GLN A 224 -8.51 -15.13 11.67
C GLN A 224 -9.56 -15.26 12.77
N GLY A 225 -10.66 -15.97 12.53
CA GLY A 225 -11.66 -16.30 13.55
C GLY A 225 -11.27 -17.46 14.48
N ASP A 226 -10.08 -18.03 14.37
CA ASP A 226 -9.70 -19.25 15.09
C ASP A 226 -8.20 -19.25 15.41
N ILE A 227 -7.85 -18.51 16.46
CA ILE A 227 -6.46 -18.31 16.87
C ILE A 227 -5.76 -19.63 17.25
N ASP A 228 -6.48 -20.61 17.81
CA ASP A 228 -5.91 -21.92 18.17
C ASP A 228 -5.52 -22.71 16.92
N SER A 229 -6.38 -22.70 15.89
CA SER A 229 -6.03 -23.29 14.59
C SER A 229 -4.82 -22.61 13.97
N GLN A 230 -4.76 -21.28 14.06
CA GLN A 230 -3.64 -20.50 13.54
C GLN A 230 -2.31 -20.83 14.25
N VAL A 231 -2.31 -20.96 15.58
CA VAL A 231 -1.15 -21.41 16.37
C VAL A 231 -0.69 -22.80 15.93
N ARG A 232 -1.62 -23.75 15.76
CA ARG A 232 -1.26 -25.10 15.30
C ARG A 232 -0.65 -25.09 13.90
N GLN A 233 -1.18 -24.27 12.99
CA GLN A 233 -0.65 -24.12 11.64
C GLN A 233 0.74 -23.48 11.64
N LEU A 234 0.95 -22.45 12.44
CA LEU A 234 2.25 -21.80 12.62
C LEU A 234 3.29 -22.78 13.17
N ASN A 235 2.92 -23.56 14.20
CA ASN A 235 3.81 -24.58 14.77
C ASN A 235 4.16 -25.68 13.75
N ALA A 236 3.19 -26.13 12.95
CA ALA A 236 3.44 -27.08 11.87
C ALA A 236 4.34 -26.50 10.77
N TRP A 237 4.20 -25.20 10.47
CA TRP A 237 5.06 -24.49 9.54
C TRP A 237 6.51 -24.41 10.07
N LEU A 238 6.71 -24.03 11.33
CA LEU A 238 8.03 -23.98 11.97
C LEU A 238 8.73 -25.36 11.97
N GLN A 239 7.98 -26.44 12.17
CA GLN A 239 8.51 -27.80 12.09
C GLN A 239 8.91 -28.21 10.66
N ARG A 240 8.16 -27.76 9.66
CA ARG A 240 8.43 -28.05 8.24
C ARG A 240 9.57 -27.21 7.67
N TRP A 241 9.73 -25.98 8.17
CA TRP A 241 10.62 -24.96 7.63
C TRP A 241 11.65 -24.44 8.67
N PRO A 242 12.42 -25.33 9.35
CA PRO A 242 13.28 -24.93 10.46
C PRO A 242 14.42 -23.98 10.06
N ASN A 243 14.87 -24.04 8.80
CA ASN A 243 15.96 -23.21 8.28
C ASN A 243 15.47 -22.04 7.42
N HIS A 244 14.17 -21.79 7.36
CA HIS A 244 13.62 -20.74 6.51
C HIS A 244 13.99 -19.34 7.06
N PRO A 245 14.27 -18.33 6.20
CA PRO A 245 14.69 -17.00 6.65
C PRO A 245 13.75 -16.33 7.66
N ALA A 246 12.44 -16.61 7.56
CA ALA A 246 11.41 -16.09 8.48
C ALA A 246 11.30 -16.86 9.81
N ALA A 247 11.86 -18.07 9.93
CA ALA A 247 11.64 -18.93 11.09
C ALA A 247 12.27 -18.35 12.39
N ASN A 248 13.38 -17.63 12.26
CA ASN A 248 14.07 -17.00 13.40
C ASN A 248 13.43 -15.68 13.84
N ASN A 249 12.76 -14.98 12.93
CA ASN A 249 12.08 -13.72 13.21
C ASN A 249 10.77 -13.70 12.45
N LEU A 250 9.71 -14.19 13.09
CA LEU A 250 8.40 -14.28 12.46
C LEU A 250 7.81 -12.86 12.31
N PRO A 251 7.34 -12.49 11.10
CA PRO A 251 6.85 -11.16 10.83
C PRO A 251 5.40 -10.96 11.33
N GLY A 252 4.91 -9.71 11.29
CA GLY A 252 3.49 -9.40 11.44
C GLY A 252 2.87 -9.76 12.79
N GLY A 253 3.69 -9.81 13.85
CA GLY A 253 3.23 -10.17 15.21
C GLY A 253 2.94 -11.66 15.41
N LEU A 254 3.35 -12.53 14.47
CA LEU A 254 3.18 -13.98 14.60
C LEU A 254 4.00 -14.57 15.76
N THR A 255 5.05 -13.90 16.23
CA THR A 255 5.84 -14.32 17.39
C THR A 255 5.01 -14.42 18.67
N GLN A 256 4.01 -13.54 18.87
CA GLN A 256 3.17 -13.53 20.07
C GLN A 256 1.90 -14.38 19.96
N LEU A 257 1.68 -15.07 18.83
CA LEU A 257 0.41 -15.73 18.54
C LEU A 257 0.03 -16.79 19.60
N SER A 258 1.01 -17.53 20.12
CA SER A 258 0.82 -18.53 21.17
C SER A 258 0.35 -17.91 22.49
N ASP A 259 0.97 -16.81 22.91
CA ASP A 259 0.61 -16.09 24.13
C ASP A 259 -0.81 -15.50 23.99
N MET A 260 -1.13 -14.95 22.83
CA MET A 260 -2.48 -14.45 22.52
C MET A 260 -3.55 -15.54 22.62
N ALA A 261 -3.26 -16.75 22.12
CA ALA A 261 -4.19 -17.87 22.21
C ALA A 261 -4.41 -18.32 23.67
N ALA A 262 -3.35 -18.26 24.50
CA ALA A 262 -3.41 -18.62 25.91
C ALA A 262 -4.14 -17.57 26.77
N GLU A 263 -3.93 -16.28 26.49
CA GLU A 263 -4.46 -15.14 27.27
C GLU A 263 -5.82 -14.62 26.75
N LYS A 264 -6.41 -15.25 25.73
CA LYS A 264 -7.66 -14.78 25.13
C LYS A 264 -8.81 -14.74 26.15
N PRO A 265 -9.71 -13.72 26.08
CA PRO A 265 -10.88 -13.66 26.94
C PRO A 265 -11.77 -14.90 26.83
N GLN A 266 -12.12 -15.50 27.96
CA GLN A 266 -13.00 -16.67 28.06
C GLN A 266 -14.48 -16.30 28.19
N GLN A 267 -14.78 -15.06 28.60
CA GLN A 267 -16.14 -14.54 28.69
C GLN A 267 -16.22 -13.13 28.09
N VAL A 268 -17.14 -12.95 27.15
CA VAL A 268 -17.39 -11.70 26.43
C VAL A 268 -18.81 -11.21 26.75
N ALA A 269 -18.92 -9.95 27.15
CA ALA A 269 -20.20 -9.26 27.25
C ALA A 269 -20.47 -8.46 25.97
N MET A 270 -21.63 -8.64 25.37
CA MET A 270 -22.08 -7.92 24.19
C MET A 270 -23.18 -6.93 24.59
N ILE A 271 -22.84 -5.65 24.58
CA ILE A 271 -23.75 -4.56 24.97
C ILE A 271 -24.22 -3.86 23.70
N LEU A 272 -25.40 -4.23 23.19
CA LEU A 272 -25.92 -3.76 21.90
C LEU A 272 -27.41 -3.41 22.00
N PRO A 273 -27.95 -2.58 21.09
CA PRO A 273 -29.38 -2.33 21.05
C PRO A 273 -30.09 -3.58 20.50
N PHE A 274 -30.74 -4.34 21.38
CA PHE A 274 -31.52 -5.54 20.99
C PHE A 274 -33.02 -5.25 20.88
N THR A 275 -33.46 -4.11 21.42
CA THR A 275 -34.82 -3.57 21.29
C THR A 275 -34.83 -2.19 20.62
N GLY A 276 -36.03 -1.67 20.32
CA GLY A 276 -36.21 -0.37 19.68
C GLY A 276 -35.86 -0.32 18.19
N LYS A 277 -35.69 0.90 17.66
CA LYS A 277 -35.50 1.16 16.22
C LYS A 277 -34.20 0.60 15.64
N LEU A 278 -33.15 0.49 16.46
CA LEU A 278 -31.83 0.00 16.05
C LEU A 278 -31.62 -1.49 16.31
N ALA A 279 -32.65 -2.20 16.83
CA ALA A 279 -32.60 -3.64 17.07
C ALA A 279 -32.12 -4.47 15.86
N PRO A 280 -32.52 -4.17 14.61
CA PRO A 280 -32.02 -4.92 13.46
C PRO A 280 -30.49 -4.82 13.29
N LEU A 281 -29.89 -3.67 13.62
CA LEU A 281 -28.44 -3.49 13.53
C LEU A 281 -27.71 -4.28 14.63
N GLY A 282 -28.17 -4.16 15.88
CA GLY A 282 -27.59 -4.90 17.01
C GLY A 282 -27.68 -6.42 16.82
N LYS A 283 -28.82 -6.92 16.28
CA LYS A 283 -29.00 -8.33 15.94
C LYS A 283 -28.07 -8.77 14.80
N ALA A 284 -27.94 -7.97 13.73
CA ALA A 284 -27.03 -8.31 12.63
C ALA A 284 -25.57 -8.43 13.08
N ILE A 285 -25.09 -7.52 13.94
CA ILE A 285 -23.74 -7.59 14.53
C ILE A 285 -23.59 -8.85 15.38
N ARG A 286 -24.53 -9.11 16.29
CA ARG A 286 -24.53 -10.33 17.11
C ARG A 286 -24.48 -11.58 16.24
N ASP A 287 -25.33 -11.65 15.20
CA ASP A 287 -25.45 -12.81 14.35
C ASP A 287 -24.18 -13.03 13.51
N GLY A 288 -23.51 -11.95 13.05
CA GLY A 288 -22.19 -12.01 12.44
C GLY A 288 -21.12 -12.58 13.39
N PHE A 289 -21.08 -12.07 14.62
CA PHE A 289 -20.18 -12.59 15.67
C PHE A 289 -20.44 -14.07 15.96
N MET A 290 -21.72 -14.44 16.08
CA MET A 290 -22.13 -15.82 16.37
C MET A 290 -21.86 -16.78 15.19
N ALA A 291 -21.86 -16.30 13.95
CA ALA A 291 -21.50 -17.12 12.79
C ALA A 291 -20.06 -17.62 12.88
N THR A 292 -19.11 -16.73 13.18
CA THR A 292 -17.70 -17.12 13.39
C THR A 292 -17.55 -17.98 14.65
N TYR A 293 -18.23 -17.62 15.75
CA TYR A 293 -18.28 -18.43 16.98
C TYR A 293 -18.67 -19.90 16.71
N HIS A 294 -19.76 -20.13 15.98
CA HIS A 294 -20.24 -21.48 15.69
C HIS A 294 -19.31 -22.24 14.75
N GLN A 295 -18.63 -21.55 13.83
CA GLN A 295 -17.60 -22.17 12.99
C GLN A 295 -16.39 -22.62 13.82
N THR A 296 -15.88 -21.78 14.73
CA THR A 296 -14.79 -22.14 15.65
C THR A 296 -15.16 -23.37 16.49
N ARG A 297 -16.38 -23.38 17.05
CA ARG A 297 -16.91 -24.51 17.82
C ARG A 297 -17.08 -25.77 16.98
N GLY A 298 -17.58 -25.64 15.74
CA GLY A 298 -17.76 -26.75 14.81
C GLY A 298 -16.45 -27.44 14.41
N ARG A 299 -15.32 -26.72 14.49
CA ARG A 299 -13.97 -27.27 14.31
C ARG A 299 -13.37 -27.91 15.57
N GLY A 300 -14.13 -27.92 16.68
CA GLY A 300 -13.68 -28.47 17.96
C GLY A 300 -12.80 -27.52 18.78
N ASN A 301 -12.68 -26.25 18.40
CA ASN A 301 -11.87 -25.27 19.12
C ASN A 301 -12.68 -24.54 20.22
N PRO A 302 -12.02 -24.12 21.31
CA PRO A 302 -12.68 -23.40 22.39
C PRO A 302 -13.07 -21.98 21.94
N ALA A 303 -14.27 -21.56 22.33
CA ALA A 303 -14.84 -20.24 22.04
C ALA A 303 -15.40 -19.63 23.34
N PRO A 304 -15.46 -18.28 23.45
CA PRO A 304 -15.79 -17.62 24.71
C PRO A 304 -17.26 -17.80 25.09
N GLN A 305 -17.58 -17.77 26.37
CA GLN A 305 -18.97 -17.59 26.80
C GLN A 305 -19.43 -16.18 26.42
N VAL A 306 -20.61 -16.05 25.84
CA VAL A 306 -21.17 -14.76 25.40
C VAL A 306 -22.40 -14.44 26.24
N ARG A 307 -22.41 -13.26 26.88
CA ARG A 307 -23.60 -12.71 27.56
C ARG A 307 -24.04 -11.42 26.87
N THR A 308 -25.33 -11.27 26.62
CA THR A 308 -25.88 -10.10 25.91
C THR A 308 -26.61 -9.17 26.87
N TYR A 309 -26.39 -7.86 26.71
CA TYR A 309 -27.04 -6.80 27.47
C TYR A 309 -27.65 -5.79 26.50
N ASP A 310 -28.89 -5.37 26.75
CA ASP A 310 -29.59 -4.45 25.86
C ASP A 310 -29.23 -2.99 26.18
N SER A 311 -28.67 -2.29 25.20
CA SER A 311 -28.25 -0.90 25.31
C SER A 311 -29.23 0.09 24.66
N ALA A 312 -30.48 -0.32 24.40
CA ALA A 312 -31.46 0.52 23.70
C ALA A 312 -31.75 1.86 24.42
N ASP A 313 -31.89 1.85 25.75
CA ASP A 313 -32.08 3.05 26.58
C ASP A 313 -30.83 3.96 26.53
N GLY A 314 -29.66 3.38 26.82
CA GLY A 314 -28.37 4.06 26.73
C GLY A 314 -28.05 5.01 27.88
N GLN A 315 -29.04 5.51 28.63
CA GLN A 315 -28.82 6.40 29.79
C GLN A 315 -28.10 5.70 30.96
N GLN A 316 -28.28 4.39 31.09
CA GLN A 316 -27.70 3.57 32.17
C GLN A 316 -26.53 2.70 31.68
N ILE A 317 -25.80 3.16 30.65
CA ILE A 317 -24.73 2.34 30.06
C ILE A 317 -23.59 2.03 31.04
N GLY A 318 -23.26 2.96 31.95
CA GLY A 318 -22.23 2.74 32.96
C GLY A 318 -22.60 1.67 33.98
N SER A 319 -23.88 1.56 34.38
CA SER A 319 -24.32 0.47 35.25
C SER A 319 -24.38 -0.86 34.51
N LEU A 320 -24.79 -0.89 33.24
CA LEU A 320 -24.73 -2.08 32.39
C LEU A 320 -23.29 -2.59 32.22
N TYR A 321 -22.32 -1.69 32.01
CA TYR A 321 -20.90 -2.05 31.97
C TYR A 321 -20.45 -2.70 33.29
N ARG A 322 -20.72 -2.05 34.44
CA ARG A 322 -20.35 -2.59 35.75
C ARG A 322 -21.04 -3.91 36.06
N GLN A 323 -22.28 -4.09 35.63
CA GLN A 323 -23.00 -5.35 35.75
C GLN A 323 -22.33 -6.45 34.91
N ALA A 324 -21.95 -6.16 33.67
CA ALA A 324 -21.23 -7.11 32.82
C ALA A 324 -19.89 -7.54 33.44
N VAL A 325 -19.14 -6.60 34.03
CA VAL A 325 -17.90 -6.89 34.77
C VAL A 325 -18.17 -7.78 35.97
N ALA A 326 -19.17 -7.44 36.79
CA ALA A 326 -19.57 -8.24 37.95
C ALA A 326 -20.04 -9.66 37.57
N ASP A 327 -20.63 -9.80 36.39
CA ASP A 327 -21.05 -11.07 35.79
C ASP A 327 -19.88 -11.91 35.25
N GLY A 328 -18.65 -11.41 35.31
CA GLY A 328 -17.41 -12.11 34.93
C GLY A 328 -16.93 -11.82 33.51
N ALA A 329 -17.42 -10.76 32.85
CA ALA A 329 -16.91 -10.37 31.55
C ALA A 329 -15.41 -10.04 31.62
N GLN A 330 -14.63 -10.56 30.68
CA GLN A 330 -13.20 -10.26 30.52
C GLN A 330 -12.95 -9.31 29.33
N LEU A 331 -13.98 -9.09 28.51
CA LEU A 331 -14.03 -8.13 27.42
C LEU A 331 -15.48 -7.71 27.20
N VAL A 332 -15.70 -6.43 26.94
CA VAL A 332 -16.99 -5.88 26.53
C VAL A 332 -16.92 -5.48 25.06
N ILE A 333 -17.92 -5.88 24.28
CA ILE A 333 -18.09 -5.47 22.87
C ILE A 333 -19.36 -4.63 22.77
N GLY A 334 -19.23 -3.43 22.21
CA GLY A 334 -20.24 -2.38 22.22
C GLY A 334 -19.95 -1.30 23.28
N PRO A 335 -20.76 -0.23 23.35
CA PRO A 335 -22.02 -0.03 22.64
C PRO A 335 -21.86 0.39 21.16
N LEU A 336 -22.99 0.42 20.42
CA LEU A 336 -23.03 0.73 18.98
C LEU A 336 -23.33 2.21 18.67
N ARG A 337 -24.11 2.87 19.53
CA ARG A 337 -24.59 4.23 19.30
C ARG A 337 -23.53 5.24 19.74
N LYS A 338 -23.18 6.20 18.89
CA LYS A 338 -22.15 7.21 19.20
C LYS A 338 -22.42 7.96 20.50
N ASP A 339 -23.66 8.41 20.69
CA ASP A 339 -24.07 9.12 21.91
C ASP A 339 -23.99 8.22 23.15
N VAL A 340 -24.24 6.92 23.03
CA VAL A 340 -24.09 5.96 24.15
C VAL A 340 -22.63 5.65 24.45
N VAL A 341 -21.75 5.65 23.44
CA VAL A 341 -20.29 5.55 23.62
C VAL A 341 -19.77 6.76 24.40
N GLU A 342 -20.22 7.97 24.03
CA GLU A 342 -19.88 9.22 24.73
C GLU A 342 -20.41 9.21 26.18
N THR A 343 -21.67 8.81 26.40
CA THR A 343 -22.22 8.65 27.77
C THR A 343 -21.46 7.60 28.59
N LEU A 344 -20.97 6.51 27.99
CA LEU A 344 -20.17 5.51 28.70
C LEU A 344 -18.85 6.10 29.21
N LEU A 345 -18.15 6.88 28.37
CA LEU A 345 -16.92 7.57 28.74
C LEU A 345 -17.14 8.59 29.86
N GLU A 346 -18.29 9.26 29.88
CA GLU A 346 -18.67 10.18 30.95
C GLU A 346 -18.97 9.46 32.29
N GLN A 347 -19.60 8.29 32.24
CA GLN A 347 -20.05 7.55 33.43
C GLN A 347 -19.02 6.57 34.01
N VAL A 348 -17.97 6.25 33.25
CA VAL A 348 -16.94 5.26 33.62
C VAL A 348 -15.55 5.87 33.41
N PRO A 349 -14.89 6.36 34.47
CA PRO A 349 -13.58 7.01 34.35
C PRO A 349 -12.42 6.01 34.17
N VAL A 350 -12.58 4.77 34.64
CA VAL A 350 -11.56 3.71 34.58
C VAL A 350 -12.21 2.40 34.14
N PHE A 351 -11.61 1.74 33.16
CA PHE A 351 -12.10 0.48 32.60
C PHE A 351 -11.27 -0.71 33.12
N ASP A 352 -11.80 -1.42 34.11
CA ASP A 352 -11.21 -2.65 34.66
C ASP A 352 -11.07 -3.77 33.62
N VAL A 353 -11.97 -3.81 32.65
CA VAL A 353 -11.94 -4.77 31.55
C VAL A 353 -11.92 -4.02 30.22
N PRO A 354 -11.24 -4.55 29.18
CA PRO A 354 -11.25 -3.94 27.87
C PRO A 354 -12.65 -3.77 27.30
N VAL A 355 -12.87 -2.63 26.64
CA VAL A 355 -14.08 -2.31 25.89
C VAL A 355 -13.72 -2.10 24.43
N LEU A 356 -14.39 -2.81 23.53
CA LEU A 356 -14.39 -2.55 22.10
C LEU A 356 -15.71 -1.88 21.72
N ALA A 357 -15.77 -0.56 21.82
CA ALA A 357 -16.92 0.22 21.38
C ALA A 357 -17.08 0.11 19.86
N LEU A 358 -18.30 -0.11 19.38
CA LEU A 358 -18.59 -0.31 17.95
C LEU A 358 -18.97 1.00 17.24
N ASN A 359 -18.42 2.11 17.74
CA ASN A 359 -18.52 3.45 17.19
C ASN A 359 -17.36 4.29 17.73
N ARG A 360 -17.21 5.52 17.23
CA ARG A 360 -16.21 6.47 17.71
C ARG A 360 -16.84 7.64 18.45
N ALA A 361 -16.28 7.93 19.62
CA ALA A 361 -16.52 9.17 20.35
C ALA A 361 -15.70 10.32 19.74
N LYS A 362 -16.12 11.55 20.04
CA LYS A 362 -15.31 12.74 19.72
C LYS A 362 -14.10 12.83 20.66
N GLY A 363 -12.98 13.32 20.14
CA GLY A 363 -11.73 13.49 20.89
C GLY A 363 -10.57 12.70 20.30
N ASP A 364 -9.38 12.95 20.84
CA ASP A 364 -8.10 12.36 20.46
C ASP A 364 -7.41 11.63 21.63
N GLN A 365 -7.98 11.69 22.83
CA GLN A 365 -7.46 11.01 24.02
C GLN A 365 -8.58 10.18 24.67
N PHE A 366 -8.29 8.89 24.90
CA PHE A 366 -9.24 7.95 25.48
C PHE A 366 -8.59 7.19 26.64
N PRO A 367 -9.38 6.73 27.63
CA PRO A 367 -8.86 5.94 28.74
C PRO A 367 -8.18 4.65 28.30
N LEU A 368 -7.23 4.14 29.11
CA LEU A 368 -6.68 2.82 28.91
C LEU A 368 -7.81 1.77 28.89
N ASN A 369 -7.62 0.67 28.16
CA ASN A 369 -8.60 -0.39 27.95
C ASN A 369 -9.87 0.04 27.17
N PHE A 370 -9.91 1.24 26.62
CA PHE A 370 -11.01 1.70 25.79
C PHE A 370 -10.60 1.74 24.31
N TYR A 371 -11.21 0.87 23.52
CA TYR A 371 -10.92 0.71 22.10
C TYR A 371 -12.17 0.99 21.26
N GLN A 372 -12.00 1.47 20.04
CA GLN A 372 -13.09 1.94 19.19
C GLN A 372 -12.99 1.36 17.79
N PHE A 373 -14.05 0.68 17.34
CA PHE A 373 -14.12 0.07 16.02
C PHE A 373 -15.38 0.53 15.29
N ALA A 374 -15.21 1.41 14.30
CA ALA A 374 -16.32 1.99 13.56
C ALA A 374 -16.15 1.78 12.06
N LEU A 375 -17.28 1.63 11.36
CA LEU A 375 -17.34 1.70 9.91
C LEU A 375 -17.44 3.16 9.46
N ALA A 376 -16.45 3.98 9.84
CA ALA A 376 -16.46 5.42 9.66
C ALA A 376 -16.13 5.80 8.19
N PRO A 377 -16.99 6.54 7.47
CA PRO A 377 -16.70 7.00 6.12
C PRO A 377 -15.54 8.02 6.06
N GLU A 378 -15.22 8.67 7.18
CA GLU A 378 -14.06 9.53 7.30
C GLU A 378 -12.75 8.76 7.10
N ASP A 379 -12.67 7.49 7.50
CA ASP A 379 -11.49 6.64 7.24
C ASP A 379 -11.34 6.32 5.77
N GLU A 380 -12.47 6.07 5.09
CA GLU A 380 -12.52 5.79 3.66
C GLU A 380 -12.05 7.01 2.87
N ALA A 381 -12.47 8.21 3.28
CA ALA A 381 -11.99 9.48 2.74
C ALA A 381 -10.47 9.65 2.90
N ARG A 382 -9.90 9.38 4.09
CA ARG A 382 -8.44 9.42 4.30
C ARG A 382 -7.71 8.38 3.45
N GLN A 383 -8.27 7.18 3.31
CA GLN A 383 -7.68 6.16 2.45
C GLN A 383 -7.69 6.59 0.97
N ILE A 384 -8.80 7.16 0.47
CA ILE A 384 -8.89 7.65 -0.91
C ILE A 384 -7.90 8.78 -1.17
N ALA A 385 -7.70 9.71 -0.22
CA ALA A 385 -6.67 10.74 -0.32
C ALA A 385 -5.27 10.13 -0.49
N ARG A 386 -4.94 9.10 0.29
CA ARG A 386 -3.65 8.38 0.17
C ARG A 386 -3.52 7.64 -1.17
N ILE A 387 -4.58 6.99 -1.65
CA ILE A 387 -4.60 6.32 -2.97
C ILE A 387 -4.40 7.33 -4.10
N ALA A 388 -5.12 8.45 -4.07
CA ALA A 388 -4.99 9.49 -5.08
C ALA A 388 -3.57 10.09 -5.12
N ALA A 389 -2.94 10.25 -3.95
CA ALA A 389 -1.56 10.75 -3.86
C ALA A 389 -0.57 9.72 -4.40
N SER A 390 -0.78 8.42 -4.13
CA SER A 390 0.08 7.37 -4.68
C SER A 390 -0.06 7.19 -6.19
N GLU A 391 -1.18 7.63 -6.78
CA GLU A 391 -1.35 7.74 -8.24
C GLU A 391 -0.79 9.05 -8.83
N GLY A 392 -0.12 9.89 -8.02
CA GLY A 392 0.57 11.11 -8.48
C GLY A 392 -0.35 12.32 -8.70
N PHE A 393 -1.62 12.24 -8.28
CA PHE A 393 -2.53 13.39 -8.38
C PHE A 393 -2.14 14.50 -7.39
N GLN A 394 -2.43 15.75 -7.75
CA GLN A 394 -2.11 16.92 -6.93
C GLN A 394 -3.35 17.77 -6.64
N ARG A 395 -4.36 17.74 -7.51
CA ARG A 395 -5.49 18.67 -7.46
C ARG A 395 -6.81 17.93 -7.52
N ALA A 396 -7.59 18.04 -6.44
CA ALA A 396 -8.88 17.38 -6.28
C ALA A 396 -10.05 18.37 -6.41
N MET A 397 -11.13 17.91 -7.05
CA MET A 397 -12.45 18.50 -6.91
C MET A 397 -13.31 17.63 -5.99
N VAL A 398 -13.98 18.25 -5.02
CA VAL A 398 -14.80 17.53 -4.03
C VAL A 398 -16.28 17.76 -4.31
N LEU A 399 -17.03 16.67 -4.51
CA LEU A 399 -18.48 16.66 -4.69
C LEU A 399 -19.14 15.89 -3.56
N ILE A 400 -19.99 16.55 -2.78
CA ILE A 400 -20.64 15.94 -1.60
C ILE A 400 -22.13 16.28 -1.55
N PRO A 401 -22.95 15.49 -0.84
CA PRO A 401 -24.32 15.86 -0.59
C PRO A 401 -24.40 16.93 0.51
N GLU A 402 -25.48 17.69 0.52
CA GLU A 402 -25.80 18.61 1.62
C GLU A 402 -25.93 17.88 2.97
N GLY A 403 -25.50 18.56 4.03
CA GLY A 403 -25.65 18.11 5.41
C GLY A 403 -24.34 17.68 6.08
N GLU A 404 -24.45 17.37 7.38
CA GLU A 404 -23.30 17.12 8.25
C GLU A 404 -22.47 15.92 7.79
N TRP A 405 -23.12 14.85 7.31
CA TRP A 405 -22.44 13.66 6.81
C TRP A 405 -21.48 13.97 5.66
N GLY A 406 -21.95 14.65 4.61
CA GLY A 406 -21.10 15.03 3.47
C GLY A 406 -19.96 15.94 3.88
N MET A 407 -20.22 16.91 4.77
CA MET A 407 -19.22 17.84 5.28
C MET A 407 -18.13 17.15 6.11
N ASN A 408 -18.49 16.19 6.97
CA ASN A 408 -17.52 15.47 7.80
C ASN A 408 -16.57 14.61 6.94
N VAL A 409 -17.12 13.92 5.94
CA VAL A 409 -16.32 13.12 4.99
C VAL A 409 -15.41 14.01 4.15
N ALA A 410 -15.91 15.13 3.63
CA ALA A 410 -15.09 16.09 2.87
C ALA A 410 -13.97 16.71 3.72
N ARG A 411 -14.23 17.02 4.99
CA ARG A 411 -13.21 17.54 5.91
C ARG A 411 -12.11 16.52 6.12
N ALA A 412 -12.47 15.28 6.46
CA ALA A 412 -11.50 14.19 6.66
C ALA A 412 -10.65 13.93 5.41
N PHE A 413 -11.27 13.97 4.22
CA PHE A 413 -10.56 13.91 2.95
C PHE A 413 -9.59 15.09 2.79
N SER A 414 -10.08 16.32 2.95
CA SER A 414 -9.30 17.53 2.66
C SER A 414 -8.12 17.73 3.61
N GLU A 415 -8.29 17.39 4.90
CA GLU A 415 -7.22 17.42 5.89
C GLU A 415 -6.11 16.43 5.52
N ASN A 416 -6.46 15.17 5.19
CA ASN A 416 -5.48 14.18 4.80
C ASN A 416 -4.85 14.49 3.43
N TRP A 417 -5.65 14.98 2.47
CA TRP A 417 -5.19 15.39 1.14
C TRP A 417 -4.13 16.50 1.23
N SER A 418 -4.34 17.50 2.09
CA SER A 418 -3.35 18.53 2.35
C SER A 418 -2.10 18.00 3.04
N GLN A 419 -2.22 17.01 3.93
CA GLN A 419 -1.07 16.39 4.60
C GLN A 419 -0.17 15.62 3.63
N VAL A 420 -0.74 15.04 2.58
CA VAL A 420 0.00 14.34 1.51
C VAL A 420 0.41 15.27 0.36
N GLY A 421 0.32 16.59 0.54
CA GLY A 421 0.78 17.60 -0.41
C GLY A 421 -0.21 17.99 -1.52
N GLY A 422 -1.43 17.46 -1.48
CA GLY A 422 -2.48 17.76 -2.44
C GLY A 422 -3.29 19.02 -2.10
N GLN A 423 -3.97 19.57 -3.11
CA GLN A 423 -4.83 20.74 -3.00
C GLN A 423 -6.27 20.44 -3.44
N VAL A 424 -7.25 20.93 -2.68
CA VAL A 424 -8.66 20.98 -3.13
C VAL A 424 -8.88 22.27 -3.92
N VAL A 425 -9.10 22.16 -5.24
CA VAL A 425 -9.24 23.32 -6.15
C VAL A 425 -10.69 23.74 -6.39
N ALA A 426 -11.64 22.89 -5.98
CA ALA A 426 -13.06 23.13 -6.02
C ALA A 426 -13.79 22.21 -5.03
N GLN A 427 -14.83 22.73 -4.40
CA GLN A 427 -15.77 21.94 -3.62
C GLN A 427 -17.19 22.39 -3.96
N ALA A 428 -18.08 21.43 -4.19
CA ALA A 428 -19.49 21.72 -4.42
C ALA A 428 -20.39 20.72 -3.69
N THR A 429 -21.57 21.21 -3.31
CA THR A 429 -22.60 20.46 -2.59
C THR A 429 -23.80 20.22 -3.49
N PHE A 430 -24.43 19.05 -3.40
CA PHE A 430 -25.64 18.72 -4.15
C PHE A 430 -26.80 18.28 -3.26
N SER A 431 -28.03 18.52 -3.75
CA SER A 431 -29.24 18.12 -3.06
C SER A 431 -29.95 16.99 -3.82
N GLY A 432 -30.12 15.83 -3.17
CA GLY A 432 -30.85 14.70 -3.75
C GLY A 432 -32.32 14.98 -4.08
N LYS A 433 -32.88 16.11 -3.63
CA LYS A 433 -34.28 16.49 -3.82
C LYS A 433 -34.51 17.49 -4.95
N ALA A 434 -33.51 18.32 -5.26
CA ALA A 434 -33.67 19.43 -6.21
C ALA A 434 -33.37 19.05 -7.66
N ASN A 435 -32.79 17.86 -7.90
CA ASN A 435 -32.33 17.39 -9.22
C ASN A 435 -31.49 18.43 -9.97
N ASP A 436 -30.73 19.23 -9.22
CA ASP A 436 -29.94 20.38 -9.68
C ASP A 436 -28.49 20.00 -10.03
N TYR A 437 -28.20 18.69 -10.08
CA TYR A 437 -26.89 18.13 -10.38
C TYR A 437 -26.24 18.76 -11.61
N SER A 438 -27.00 18.97 -12.70
CA SER A 438 -26.43 19.55 -13.92
C SER A 438 -25.97 21.00 -13.73
N LYS A 439 -26.66 21.79 -12.89
CA LYS A 439 -26.27 23.17 -12.62
C LYS A 439 -25.02 23.19 -11.74
N ILE A 440 -25.03 22.40 -10.66
CA ILE A 440 -23.91 22.32 -9.71
C ILE A 440 -22.63 21.87 -10.42
N ILE A 441 -22.70 20.84 -11.27
CA ILE A 441 -21.56 20.37 -12.03
C ILE A 441 -21.04 21.46 -12.98
N LYS A 442 -21.94 22.17 -13.69
CA LYS A 442 -21.54 23.29 -14.57
C LYS A 442 -20.85 24.42 -13.81
N ASP A 443 -21.42 24.83 -12.68
CA ASP A 443 -20.91 25.90 -11.83
C ASP A 443 -19.54 25.52 -11.23
N ALA A 444 -19.41 24.30 -10.71
CA ALA A 444 -18.19 23.79 -10.08
C ALA A 444 -17.04 23.60 -11.09
N MET A 445 -17.37 23.21 -12.32
CA MET A 445 -16.41 23.15 -13.43
C MET A 445 -16.08 24.54 -14.00
N GLN A 446 -16.67 25.62 -13.48
CA GLN A 446 -16.50 27.02 -13.91
C GLN A 446 -16.74 27.28 -15.42
N LEU A 447 -17.59 26.48 -16.07
CA LEU A 447 -17.91 26.63 -17.50
C LEU A 447 -18.48 28.04 -17.80
N ASP A 448 -19.19 28.63 -16.84
CA ASP A 448 -19.77 29.97 -16.88
C ASP A 448 -18.76 31.11 -17.14
N ARG A 449 -17.52 31.01 -16.65
CA ARG A 449 -16.49 32.04 -16.88
C ARG A 449 -15.91 31.98 -18.28
N SER A 450 -16.09 30.86 -18.97
CA SER A 450 -15.70 30.65 -20.35
C SER A 450 -16.82 31.10 -21.30
N GLU A 451 -18.08 30.78 -20.99
CA GLU A 451 -19.26 31.21 -21.74
C GLU A 451 -19.53 32.72 -21.65
N LYS A 452 -19.45 33.33 -20.46
CA LYS A 452 -19.61 34.80 -20.31
C LYS A 452 -18.53 35.58 -21.06
N ARG A 453 -17.32 35.00 -21.18
CA ARG A 453 -16.22 35.60 -21.94
C ARG A 453 -16.45 35.46 -23.45
N ALA A 454 -16.94 34.30 -23.90
CA ALA A 454 -17.34 34.07 -25.28
C ALA A 454 -18.49 34.98 -25.71
N GLN A 455 -19.58 35.08 -24.90
CA GLN A 455 -20.71 35.97 -25.15
C GLN A 455 -20.29 37.45 -25.22
N LYS A 456 -19.36 37.88 -24.35
CA LYS A 456 -18.79 39.24 -24.37
C LYS A 456 -17.91 39.48 -25.61
N LEU A 457 -17.23 38.45 -26.12
CA LEU A 457 -16.44 38.51 -27.35
C LEU A 457 -17.33 38.53 -28.61
N THR A 458 -18.41 37.75 -28.64
CA THR A 458 -19.37 37.71 -29.76
C THR A 458 -20.05 39.07 -29.96
N TRP A 459 -20.38 39.78 -28.87
CA TRP A 459 -20.94 41.14 -28.95
C TRP A 459 -19.94 42.18 -29.47
N LEU A 460 -18.63 41.96 -29.28
CA LEU A 460 -17.58 42.88 -29.73
C LEU A 460 -17.08 42.62 -31.17
N ILE A 461 -17.24 41.39 -31.68
CA ILE A 461 -16.60 40.94 -32.94
C ILE A 461 -17.62 40.61 -34.05
N GLY A 462 -18.93 40.52 -33.74
CA GLY A 462 -20.00 40.53 -34.75
C GLY A 462 -20.15 39.26 -35.62
N ASN A 463 -19.32 38.25 -35.44
CA ASN A 463 -19.44 36.95 -36.11
C ASN A 463 -19.67 35.83 -35.09
N ASN A 464 -20.41 34.79 -35.52
CA ASN A 464 -20.75 33.62 -34.71
C ASN A 464 -19.48 32.82 -34.41
N ILE A 465 -18.82 33.09 -33.27
CA ILE A 465 -17.67 32.32 -32.81
C ILE A 465 -18.20 30.97 -32.34
N GLU A 466 -17.87 29.89 -33.06
CA GLU A 466 -18.07 28.52 -32.57
C GLU A 466 -17.26 28.34 -31.28
N PHE A 467 -17.96 28.36 -30.15
CA PHE A 467 -17.36 28.25 -28.84
C PHE A 467 -17.37 26.79 -28.39
N HIS A 468 -16.19 26.18 -28.33
CA HIS A 468 -16.00 24.92 -27.63
C HIS A 468 -15.60 25.23 -26.18
N PRO A 469 -16.40 24.86 -25.17
CA PRO A 469 -16.04 25.04 -23.77
C PRO A 469 -14.69 24.37 -23.50
N ARG A 470 -13.70 25.14 -23.04
CA ARG A 470 -12.38 24.60 -22.69
C ARG A 470 -12.39 24.11 -21.24
N ARG A 471 -11.88 22.88 -21.07
CA ARG A 471 -11.67 22.17 -19.81
C ARG A 471 -10.93 23.04 -18.78
N ARG A 472 -11.28 22.89 -17.50
CA ARG A 472 -10.41 23.26 -16.37
C ARG A 472 -9.25 22.24 -16.32
N SER A 473 -8.05 22.63 -16.79
CA SER A 473 -6.85 21.80 -16.75
C SER A 473 -6.23 21.68 -15.35
N ASP A 474 -6.93 22.19 -14.33
CA ASP A 474 -6.47 22.27 -12.95
C ASP A 474 -7.09 21.24 -12.01
N ILE A 475 -7.86 20.29 -12.52
CA ILE A 475 -8.43 19.16 -11.76
C ILE A 475 -7.81 17.86 -12.28
N ASP A 476 -7.19 17.09 -11.38
CA ASP A 476 -6.61 15.79 -11.72
C ASP A 476 -7.61 14.66 -11.47
N PHE A 477 -8.45 14.77 -10.42
CA PHE A 477 -9.52 13.82 -10.12
C PHE A 477 -10.69 14.46 -9.35
N ILE A 478 -11.81 13.75 -9.31
CA ILE A 478 -13.00 14.11 -8.54
C ILE A 478 -13.16 13.13 -7.37
N PHE A 479 -13.22 13.64 -6.15
CA PHE A 479 -13.68 12.90 -4.97
C PHE A 479 -15.19 13.09 -4.80
N LEU A 480 -15.95 12.01 -4.98
CA LEU A 480 -17.40 11.96 -4.93
C LEU A 480 -17.89 11.20 -3.70
N VAL A 481 -18.62 11.89 -2.83
CA VAL A 481 -19.42 11.26 -1.77
C VAL A 481 -20.86 11.20 -2.27
N ALA A 482 -21.40 10.00 -2.50
CA ALA A 482 -22.75 9.83 -3.03
C ALA A 482 -23.31 8.46 -2.65
N ARG A 483 -24.64 8.37 -2.56
CA ARG A 483 -25.39 7.10 -2.51
C ARG A 483 -25.60 6.58 -3.94
N PRO A 484 -25.97 5.29 -4.14
CA PRO A 484 -26.06 4.72 -5.48
C PRO A 484 -26.98 5.51 -6.43
N SER A 485 -28.16 5.92 -5.94
CA SER A 485 -29.12 6.70 -6.73
C SER A 485 -28.61 8.08 -7.15
N GLU A 486 -27.79 8.72 -6.31
CA GLU A 486 -27.21 10.03 -6.62
C GLU A 486 -26.07 9.86 -7.62
N ALA A 487 -25.25 8.82 -7.44
CA ALA A 487 -24.15 8.52 -8.35
C ALA A 487 -24.62 8.18 -9.77
N TYR A 488 -25.71 7.40 -9.92
CA TYR A 488 -26.32 7.10 -11.23
C TYR A 488 -26.80 8.37 -11.95
N ALA A 489 -27.11 9.45 -11.24
CA ALA A 489 -27.46 10.74 -11.85
C ALA A 489 -26.21 11.60 -12.12
N ILE A 490 -25.25 11.62 -11.20
CA ILE A 490 -24.07 12.50 -11.25
C ILE A 490 -23.07 12.06 -12.31
N LYS A 491 -22.70 10.78 -12.37
CA LYS A 491 -21.61 10.31 -13.26
C LYS A 491 -21.92 10.50 -14.75
N PRO A 492 -23.14 10.22 -15.26
CA PRO A 492 -23.48 10.53 -16.65
C PRO A 492 -23.40 12.02 -16.97
N LEU A 493 -23.78 12.90 -16.02
CA LEU A 493 -23.67 14.35 -16.19
C LEU A 493 -22.22 14.83 -16.20
N LEU A 494 -21.34 14.23 -15.37
CA LEU A 494 -19.90 14.49 -15.42
C LEU A 494 -19.33 14.10 -16.79
N ALA A 495 -19.73 12.95 -17.33
CA ALA A 495 -19.31 12.51 -18.67
C ALA A 495 -19.82 13.48 -19.77
N PHE A 496 -21.07 13.93 -19.68
CA PHE A 496 -21.68 14.84 -20.64
C PHE A 496 -21.05 16.25 -20.62
N HIS A 497 -20.72 16.79 -19.44
CA HIS A 497 -20.10 18.12 -19.30
C HIS A 497 -18.55 18.07 -19.37
N TYR A 498 -17.99 17.11 -20.11
CA TYR A 498 -16.56 16.96 -20.46
C TYR A 498 -15.59 16.60 -19.32
N ALA A 499 -16.07 16.01 -18.22
CA ALA A 499 -15.25 15.32 -17.22
C ALA A 499 -15.14 13.79 -17.49
N GLY A 500 -15.44 13.34 -18.71
CA GLY A 500 -15.41 11.91 -19.08
C GLY A 500 -14.07 11.22 -18.78
N ASP A 501 -12.97 11.94 -18.96
CA ASP A 501 -11.60 11.43 -18.74
C ASP A 501 -11.07 11.69 -17.32
N VAL A 502 -11.78 12.49 -16.51
CA VAL A 502 -11.32 12.80 -15.14
C VAL A 502 -11.68 11.63 -14.24
N PRO A 503 -10.71 10.96 -13.61
CA PRO A 503 -10.99 9.86 -12.69
C PRO A 503 -11.91 10.30 -11.56
N VAL A 504 -12.86 9.44 -11.20
CA VAL A 504 -13.79 9.68 -10.08
C VAL A 504 -13.50 8.65 -9.00
N TYR A 505 -13.24 9.12 -7.79
CA TYR A 505 -13.04 8.31 -6.59
C TYR A 505 -14.20 8.48 -5.63
N ALA A 506 -14.70 7.39 -5.05
CA ALA A 506 -15.82 7.43 -4.12
C ALA A 506 -15.61 6.55 -2.89
N THR A 507 -16.37 6.83 -1.83
CA THR A 507 -16.45 5.96 -0.65
C THR A 507 -17.35 4.75 -0.92
N SER A 508 -17.38 3.77 -0.02
CA SER A 508 -18.21 2.56 -0.13
C SER A 508 -19.71 2.84 -0.28
N HIS A 509 -20.16 4.05 0.07
CA HIS A 509 -21.56 4.46 0.03
C HIS A 509 -22.13 4.50 -1.39
N ILE A 510 -21.28 4.58 -2.41
CA ILE A 510 -21.69 4.51 -3.82
C ILE A 510 -22.22 3.11 -4.19
N TYR A 511 -21.85 2.09 -3.43
CA TYR A 511 -22.21 0.70 -3.67
C TYR A 511 -23.08 0.16 -2.52
N SER A 512 -24.20 -0.48 -2.88
CA SER A 512 -25.12 -1.08 -1.92
C SER A 512 -24.62 -2.42 -1.37
N GLY A 513 -23.55 -2.99 -1.91
CA GLY A 513 -23.12 -4.36 -1.65
C GLY A 513 -23.94 -5.42 -2.38
N ILE A 514 -24.84 -5.01 -3.28
CA ILE A 514 -25.67 -5.91 -4.09
C ILE A 514 -25.43 -5.58 -5.57
N PRO A 515 -24.97 -6.54 -6.40
CA PRO A 515 -24.78 -6.31 -7.82
C PRO A 515 -26.07 -5.87 -8.51
N ALA A 516 -26.00 -4.76 -9.25
CA ALA A 516 -27.10 -4.24 -10.07
C ALA A 516 -26.57 -3.84 -11.45
N PRO A 517 -26.12 -4.80 -12.29
CA PRO A 517 -25.31 -4.51 -13.48
C PRO A 517 -25.94 -3.49 -14.44
N ALA A 518 -27.26 -3.58 -14.66
CA ALA A 518 -27.97 -2.66 -15.54
C ALA A 518 -27.92 -1.20 -15.08
N LYS A 519 -27.97 -0.93 -13.77
CA LYS A 519 -27.89 0.44 -13.22
C LYS A 519 -26.45 0.87 -12.98
N ASN A 520 -25.59 -0.05 -12.56
CA ASN A 520 -24.19 0.23 -12.27
C ASN A 520 -23.39 0.66 -13.51
N ARG A 521 -23.85 0.35 -14.72
CA ARG A 521 -23.25 0.87 -15.96
C ARG A 521 -23.21 2.39 -16.02
N ASP A 522 -24.17 3.08 -15.41
CA ASP A 522 -24.18 4.55 -15.35
C ASP A 522 -22.99 5.12 -14.54
N ILE A 523 -22.35 4.28 -13.72
CA ILE A 523 -21.21 4.62 -12.86
C ILE A 523 -19.93 3.86 -13.24
N ASP A 524 -19.85 3.28 -14.44
CA ASP A 524 -18.63 2.64 -14.93
C ASP A 524 -17.43 3.62 -14.91
N GLY A 525 -16.25 3.08 -14.61
CA GLY A 525 -15.00 3.81 -14.44
C GLY A 525 -14.84 4.52 -13.08
N VAL A 526 -15.88 4.57 -12.23
CA VAL A 526 -15.72 5.10 -10.87
C VAL A 526 -14.91 4.12 -10.03
N LYS A 527 -13.79 4.60 -9.48
CA LYS A 527 -12.98 3.89 -8.49
C LYS A 527 -13.54 4.15 -7.09
N PHE A 528 -13.58 3.15 -6.22
CA PHE A 528 -14.08 3.32 -4.86
C PHE A 528 -13.46 2.31 -3.90
N VAL A 529 -13.48 2.60 -2.61
CA VAL A 529 -13.04 1.66 -1.58
C VAL A 529 -14.22 0.95 -0.93
N ASP A 530 -14.11 -0.35 -0.66
CA ASP A 530 -15.09 -1.10 0.14
C ASP A 530 -14.44 -2.31 0.83
N SER A 531 -15.18 -2.89 1.75
CA SER A 531 -14.82 -4.07 2.52
C SER A 531 -14.63 -5.33 1.67
N PRO A 532 -13.72 -6.25 2.06
CA PRO A 532 -13.65 -7.60 1.49
C PRO A 532 -14.99 -8.32 1.44
N TRP A 533 -15.84 -8.14 2.46
CA TRP A 533 -17.19 -8.68 2.49
C TRP A 533 -18.05 -8.24 1.29
N ALA A 534 -17.94 -6.96 0.90
CA ALA A 534 -18.74 -6.41 -0.20
C ALA A 534 -18.20 -6.76 -1.59
N LEU A 535 -16.87 -6.87 -1.72
CA LEU A 535 -16.18 -7.03 -3.00
C LEU A 535 -15.75 -8.46 -3.32
N THR A 536 -15.81 -9.36 -2.35
CA THR A 536 -15.40 -10.76 -2.52
C THR A 536 -16.43 -11.73 -1.95
N ASP A 537 -16.40 -12.97 -2.42
CA ASP A 537 -17.22 -14.07 -1.91
C ASP A 537 -16.38 -15.13 -1.18
N GLN A 538 -15.26 -14.71 -0.58
CA GLN A 538 -14.31 -15.64 0.06
C GLN A 538 -14.68 -16.02 1.49
N ALA A 539 -15.53 -15.24 2.16
CA ALA A 539 -15.91 -15.48 3.55
C ALA A 539 -16.90 -16.66 3.69
N PRO A 540 -16.55 -17.75 4.40
CA PRO A 540 -17.50 -18.83 4.65
C PRO A 540 -18.69 -18.36 5.49
N GLU A 541 -18.50 -17.40 6.41
CA GLU A 541 -19.57 -16.78 7.19
C GLU A 541 -20.60 -16.07 6.30
N LYS A 542 -20.15 -15.36 5.27
CA LYS A 542 -21.03 -14.65 4.32
C LYS A 542 -21.97 -15.61 3.61
N SER A 543 -21.43 -16.71 3.09
CA SER A 543 -22.21 -17.72 2.38
C SER A 543 -23.27 -18.35 3.28
N LEU A 544 -22.91 -18.68 4.52
CA LEU A 544 -23.84 -19.24 5.50
C LEU A 544 -24.94 -18.23 5.87
N ILE A 545 -24.57 -16.98 6.21
CA ILE A 545 -25.51 -15.93 6.62
C ILE A 545 -26.50 -15.60 5.51
N LEU A 546 -26.03 -15.44 4.27
CA LEU A 546 -26.92 -15.13 3.14
C LEU A 546 -27.90 -16.27 2.84
N LYS A 547 -27.48 -17.52 3.06
CA LYS A 547 -28.32 -18.70 2.86
C LYS A 547 -29.39 -18.82 3.94
N GLU A 548 -29.01 -18.74 5.21
CA GLU A 548 -29.92 -18.98 6.34
C GLU A 548 -30.78 -17.75 6.67
N LEU A 549 -30.29 -16.54 6.38
CA LEU A 549 -30.97 -15.27 6.65
C LEU A 549 -31.04 -14.41 5.38
N PRO A 550 -31.98 -14.63 4.44
CA PRO A 550 -32.03 -13.87 3.19
C PRO A 550 -32.15 -12.34 3.36
N GLN A 551 -32.77 -11.89 4.46
CA GLN A 551 -32.90 -10.47 4.83
C GLN A 551 -31.55 -9.82 5.23
N SER A 552 -30.51 -10.63 5.48
CA SER A 552 -29.17 -10.15 5.84
C SER A 552 -28.53 -9.25 4.79
N ARG A 553 -28.99 -9.33 3.54
CA ARG A 553 -28.56 -8.48 2.41
C ARG A 553 -28.67 -6.98 2.70
N HIS A 554 -29.58 -6.57 3.58
CA HIS A 554 -29.76 -5.16 3.95
C HIS A 554 -28.79 -4.67 5.04
N TYR A 555 -28.10 -5.58 5.72
CA TYR A 555 -27.21 -5.27 6.85
C TYR A 555 -25.81 -5.88 6.70
N GLN A 556 -25.39 -6.17 5.46
CA GLN A 556 -24.14 -6.88 5.16
C GLN A 556 -22.92 -6.34 5.92
N ARG A 557 -22.75 -5.01 5.94
CA ARG A 557 -21.64 -4.35 6.65
C ARG A 557 -21.71 -4.56 8.18
N MET A 558 -22.91 -4.68 8.76
CA MET A 558 -23.09 -4.99 10.19
C MET A 558 -22.75 -6.45 10.51
N TYR A 559 -23.07 -7.38 9.61
CA TYR A 559 -22.62 -8.77 9.75
C TYR A 559 -21.09 -8.87 9.68
N ALA A 560 -20.46 -8.19 8.72
CA ALA A 560 -19.01 -8.10 8.60
C ALA A 560 -18.37 -7.51 9.87
N LEU A 561 -18.95 -6.43 10.42
CA LEU A 561 -18.53 -5.83 11.69
C LEU A 561 -18.60 -6.83 12.86
N GLY A 562 -19.65 -7.65 12.91
CA GLY A 562 -19.81 -8.71 13.91
C GLY A 562 -18.77 -9.82 13.79
N VAL A 563 -18.54 -10.30 12.56
CA VAL A 563 -17.48 -11.28 12.25
C VAL A 563 -16.12 -10.75 12.69
N ASP A 564 -15.81 -9.49 12.39
CA ASP A 564 -14.53 -8.89 12.75
C ASP A 564 -14.41 -8.58 14.24
N ALA A 565 -15.50 -8.23 14.92
CA ALA A 565 -15.51 -8.12 16.38
C ALA A 565 -15.12 -9.47 17.03
N TYR A 566 -15.51 -10.60 16.44
CA TYR A 566 -15.04 -11.92 16.86
C TYR A 566 -13.56 -12.14 16.55
N ARG A 567 -13.07 -11.71 15.38
CA ARG A 567 -11.64 -11.83 15.01
C ARG A 567 -10.73 -10.96 15.89
N LEU A 568 -11.23 -9.83 16.38
CA LEU A 568 -10.51 -8.89 17.24
C LEU A 568 -10.52 -9.29 18.73
N TYR A 569 -11.56 -9.98 19.21
CA TYR A 569 -11.72 -10.30 20.63
C TYR A 569 -10.49 -10.96 21.29
N PRO A 570 -9.77 -11.91 20.65
CA PRO A 570 -8.61 -12.54 21.26
C PRO A 570 -7.30 -11.76 21.01
N ARG A 571 -7.34 -10.66 20.23
CA ARG A 571 -6.14 -9.95 19.74
C ARG A 571 -6.02 -8.52 20.24
N LEU A 572 -7.09 -7.94 20.76
CA LEU A 572 -7.19 -6.51 21.05
C LEU A 572 -6.07 -5.96 21.95
N GLN A 573 -5.76 -6.65 23.05
CA GLN A 573 -4.71 -6.25 23.99
C GLN A 573 -3.30 -6.38 23.38
N GLN A 574 -3.09 -7.31 22.45
CA GLN A 574 -1.81 -7.45 21.74
C GLN A 574 -1.65 -6.34 20.71
N MET A 575 -2.71 -6.01 19.97
CA MET A 575 -2.68 -4.89 19.01
C MET A 575 -2.36 -3.56 19.71
N ALA A 576 -2.75 -3.41 20.99
CA ALA A 576 -2.40 -2.26 21.83
C ALA A 576 -0.92 -2.19 22.23
N ARG A 577 -0.20 -3.31 22.17
CA ARG A 577 1.23 -3.38 22.52
C ARG A 577 2.14 -3.38 21.29
N LEU A 578 1.61 -3.77 20.13
CA LEU A 578 2.38 -3.98 18.90
C LEU A 578 1.77 -3.19 17.75
N ASN A 579 2.40 -2.05 17.46
CA ASN A 579 1.92 -1.07 16.48
C ASN A 579 1.81 -1.63 15.05
N GLU A 580 2.51 -2.71 14.72
CA GLU A 580 2.50 -3.35 13.40
C GLU A 580 1.55 -4.55 13.30
N SER A 581 0.81 -4.88 14.37
CA SER A 581 -0.15 -5.98 14.35
C SER A 581 -1.33 -5.67 13.43
N ARG A 582 -1.66 -6.64 12.57
CA ARG A 582 -2.78 -6.55 11.63
C ARG A 582 -3.69 -7.76 11.76
N VAL A 583 -4.99 -7.53 11.68
CA VAL A 583 -6.02 -8.57 11.58
C VAL A 583 -6.70 -8.44 10.22
N TYR A 584 -6.69 -9.51 9.43
CA TYR A 584 -7.31 -9.49 8.11
C TYR A 584 -8.81 -9.81 8.24
N GLY A 585 -9.60 -8.75 8.39
CA GLY A 585 -11.04 -8.80 8.60
C GLY A 585 -11.86 -8.77 7.32
N GLU A 586 -13.15 -9.08 7.46
CA GLU A 586 -14.15 -8.94 6.42
C GLU A 586 -14.57 -7.49 6.17
N SER A 587 -14.33 -6.60 7.14
CA SER A 587 -14.56 -5.15 7.04
C SER A 587 -13.31 -4.37 6.62
N GLY A 588 -12.19 -5.06 6.35
CA GLY A 588 -10.90 -4.51 5.92
C GLY A 588 -9.72 -5.16 6.65
N SER A 589 -8.49 -4.81 6.27
CA SER A 589 -7.33 -5.05 7.12
C SER A 589 -7.38 -4.10 8.31
N LEU A 590 -7.32 -4.64 9.53
CA LEU A 590 -7.55 -3.91 10.77
C LEU A 590 -6.24 -3.71 11.51
N SER A 591 -5.92 -2.47 11.87
CA SER A 591 -4.79 -2.11 12.73
C SER A 591 -5.28 -1.21 13.84
N LEU A 592 -4.59 -1.18 14.98
CA LEU A 592 -4.92 -0.28 16.09
C LEU A 592 -3.96 0.90 16.06
N ASN A 593 -4.49 2.12 16.10
CA ASN A 593 -3.66 3.32 16.21
C ASN A 593 -3.38 3.69 17.69
N GLU A 594 -2.50 4.66 17.90
CA GLU A 594 -2.02 5.06 19.23
C GLU A 594 -3.12 5.59 20.16
N VAL A 595 -4.26 6.03 19.61
CA VAL A 595 -5.41 6.55 20.37
C VAL A 595 -6.48 5.48 20.62
N GLY A 596 -6.16 4.20 20.40
CA GLY A 596 -7.08 3.09 20.67
C GLY A 596 -8.20 2.95 19.63
N GLN A 597 -8.05 3.50 18.43
CA GLN A 597 -9.02 3.35 17.36
C GLN A 597 -8.55 2.29 16.36
N ILE A 598 -9.45 1.37 16.02
CA ILE A 598 -9.24 0.43 14.92
C ILE A 598 -9.37 1.22 13.62
N GLU A 599 -8.28 1.26 12.86
CA GLU A 599 -8.22 1.74 11.50
C GLU A 599 -8.44 0.58 10.53
N ARG A 600 -9.11 0.88 9.43
CA ARG A 600 -9.43 -0.09 8.39
C ARG A 600 -8.75 0.31 7.09
N GLN A 601 -8.05 -0.63 6.49
CA GLN A 601 -7.59 -0.54 5.12
C GLN A 601 -8.49 -1.40 4.24
N LEU A 602 -9.29 -0.74 3.42
CA LEU A 602 -10.27 -1.33 2.51
C LEU A 602 -9.64 -1.73 1.17
N LEU A 603 -10.34 -2.55 0.39
CA LEU A 603 -9.93 -2.87 -0.97
C LEU A 603 -10.32 -1.73 -1.91
N LEU A 604 -9.57 -1.54 -2.99
CA LEU A 604 -9.91 -0.63 -4.07
C LEU A 604 -10.65 -1.40 -5.17
N ALA A 605 -11.75 -0.87 -5.65
CA ALA A 605 -12.52 -1.44 -6.73
C ALA A 605 -12.81 -0.39 -7.81
N VAL A 606 -13.15 -0.87 -9.00
CA VAL A 606 -13.66 -0.06 -10.10
C VAL A 606 -14.95 -0.68 -10.63
N PHE A 607 -15.91 0.15 -11.02
CA PHE A 607 -17.05 -0.33 -11.80
C PHE A 607 -16.64 -0.55 -13.25
N GLU A 608 -16.81 -1.78 -13.73
CA GLU A 608 -16.51 -2.16 -15.11
C GLU A 608 -17.61 -3.12 -15.60
N ASP A 609 -18.26 -2.78 -16.71
CA ASP A 609 -19.43 -3.47 -17.26
C ASP A 609 -20.60 -3.59 -16.27
N GLY A 610 -20.74 -2.63 -15.36
CA GLY A 610 -21.72 -2.62 -14.27
C GLY A 610 -21.38 -3.53 -13.08
N LEU A 611 -20.20 -4.15 -13.06
CA LEU A 611 -19.72 -4.98 -11.96
C LEU A 611 -18.64 -4.24 -11.15
N ALA A 612 -18.69 -4.34 -9.82
CA ALA A 612 -17.61 -3.88 -8.98
C ALA A 612 -16.47 -4.91 -9.02
N LYS A 613 -15.35 -4.55 -9.65
CA LYS A 613 -14.16 -5.40 -9.75
C LYS A 613 -13.06 -4.87 -8.84
N ASN A 614 -12.54 -5.74 -7.98
CA ASN A 614 -11.39 -5.44 -7.13
C ASN A 614 -10.13 -5.22 -7.98
N ILE A 615 -9.39 -4.16 -7.71
CA ILE A 615 -8.11 -3.83 -8.36
C ILE A 615 -7.00 -3.68 -7.31
N PRO A 616 -5.73 -3.95 -7.67
CA PRO A 616 -4.62 -3.82 -6.72
C PRO A 616 -4.49 -2.40 -6.15
N LEU A 617 -4.07 -2.31 -4.89
CA LEU A 617 -3.64 -1.06 -4.28
C LEU A 617 -2.18 -0.80 -4.62
N THR A 618 -1.87 0.39 -5.13
CA THR A 618 -0.49 0.91 -5.17
C THR A 618 0.05 1.04 -3.75
N ASP A 619 1.27 0.57 -3.51
CA ASP A 619 1.93 0.70 -2.22
C ASP A 619 3.18 1.57 -2.29
N THR A 620 3.11 2.74 -1.65
CA THR A 620 4.23 3.67 -1.50
C THR A 620 4.89 3.60 -0.12
N THR A 621 4.43 2.73 0.79
CA THR A 621 4.91 2.75 2.19
C THR A 621 6.34 2.24 2.34
N LEU A 622 6.76 1.35 1.44
CA LEU A 622 8.14 0.87 1.30
C LEU A 622 8.97 1.70 0.31
N ASP A 623 8.41 2.77 -0.26
CA ASP A 623 9.04 3.58 -1.31
C ASP A 623 10.20 4.44 -0.79
N LYS A 624 10.45 4.43 0.52
CA LYS A 624 11.68 4.94 1.11
C LYS A 624 12.80 3.94 0.86
N ASP A 625 13.45 4.05 -0.30
CA ASP A 625 14.58 3.21 -0.65
C ASP A 625 15.59 3.14 0.52
N ILE A 626 15.97 1.92 0.87
CA ILE A 626 17.02 1.55 1.83
C ILE A 626 18.40 2.12 1.42
N HIS A 627 18.51 2.80 0.27
CA HIS A 627 19.76 3.28 -0.31
C HIS A 627 20.14 4.72 0.00
N ASP A 628 19.31 5.49 0.71
CA ASP A 628 19.71 6.82 1.21
C ASP A 628 20.39 6.77 2.58
N LYS A 629 20.49 5.58 3.20
CA LYS A 629 21.28 5.38 4.41
C LYS A 629 22.12 4.11 4.27
N ASP A 630 23.44 4.30 4.30
CA ASP A 630 24.50 3.28 4.44
C ASP A 630 25.07 2.64 3.15
N ILE A 631 25.97 3.40 2.50
CA ILE A 631 27.26 2.87 2.03
C ILE A 631 28.37 3.78 2.57
N ALA A 632 28.64 3.69 3.88
CA ALA A 632 29.90 4.16 4.45
C ALA A 632 30.26 3.32 5.70
N PRO A 633 31.10 2.28 5.58
CA PRO A 633 31.72 1.68 6.75
C PRO A 633 32.93 2.54 7.15
N ALA A 634 32.70 3.67 7.84
CA ALA A 634 33.78 4.41 8.50
C ALA A 634 33.36 5.33 9.66
N GLU A 635 32.09 5.76 9.78
CA GLU A 635 31.75 6.89 10.67
C GLU A 635 30.98 6.54 11.96
N ARG A 636 30.94 5.28 12.39
CA ARG A 636 30.38 4.94 13.72
C ARG A 636 31.29 5.22 14.91
N ASN A 637 32.56 5.56 14.70
CA ASN A 637 33.49 5.84 15.81
C ASN A 637 33.68 7.34 16.14
N ALA A 638 32.97 8.26 15.48
CA ALA A 638 33.10 9.70 15.74
C ALA A 638 31.95 10.31 16.57
N GLN A 639 30.80 9.63 16.69
CA GLN A 639 29.64 10.17 17.43
C GLN A 639 29.51 9.72 18.89
N GLU A 640 30.31 8.75 19.36
CA GLU A 640 30.41 8.43 20.79
C GLU A 640 31.40 9.33 21.56
N GLY A 641 32.18 10.17 20.87
CA GLY A 641 33.12 11.12 21.49
C GLY A 641 32.53 12.46 21.94
N TYR A 642 31.32 12.83 21.47
CA TYR A 642 30.73 14.16 21.73
C TYR A 642 29.60 14.19 22.77
N ARG A 643 29.25 13.05 23.38
CA ARG A 643 28.29 12.98 24.51
C ARG A 643 28.95 12.94 25.90
N GLY A 644 30.29 13.03 25.97
CA GLY A 644 31.06 12.96 27.22
C GLY A 644 31.48 14.28 27.87
N GLN A 645 31.14 15.45 27.32
CA GLN A 645 31.68 16.75 27.79
C GLN A 645 30.64 17.88 27.94
N GLN A 646 29.42 17.59 28.40
CA GLN A 646 28.46 18.64 28.80
C GLN A 646 27.79 18.41 30.17
N ASN A 647 28.45 17.70 31.08
CA ASN A 647 28.03 17.65 32.48
C ASN A 647 29.22 17.91 33.42
N THR A 648 29.72 19.14 33.43
CA THR A 648 30.38 19.68 34.62
C THR A 648 30.32 21.20 34.61
N VAL A 649 30.16 21.77 35.80
CA VAL A 649 30.36 23.17 36.21
C VAL A 649 29.19 24.15 36.00
N TRP A 650 28.30 24.32 36.99
CA TRP A 650 28.42 25.33 38.07
C TRP A 650 27.18 25.31 39.00
N GLU A 651 27.29 24.61 40.12
CA GLU A 651 26.78 25.13 41.40
C GLU A 651 27.74 26.25 41.84
N LEU A 652 27.20 27.42 42.23
CA LEU A 652 27.65 28.34 43.28
C LEU A 652 27.18 29.78 42.99
N ARG A 653 25.95 30.10 43.39
CA ARG A 653 25.59 31.19 44.33
C ARG A 653 24.08 31.42 44.36
#